data_AF-A0AAI9XFF9-F1
#
_entry.id   AF-A0AAI9XFF9-F1
#
_cell.length_a   1.000
_cell.length_b   1.000
_cell.length_c   1.000
_cell.angle_alpha   90.00
_cell.angle_beta   90.00
_cell.angle_gamma   90.00
#
_symmetry.space_group_name_H-M   'P 1'
#
loop_
_entity.id
_entity.type
_entity.pdbx_description
1 polymer ?
#
loop_
_entity_poly.entity_id
_entity_poly.type
_entity_poly.pdbx_seq_one_letter_code
_entity_poly.pdbx_strand_id
1 'polypeptide(L)'
;MGDIIDLPDQSKFARNHFQVLSPTNEAVYVFSWKAYTNPIRGNDWQTIDIVFNIIPTDTSKNTRLGHARDDDWRFSISTSKLATDFLSGCLRASLKSGLGCGPRVAKLIVPLVKGQIVRSDIIPLRFIDCEFVDARSSLAEPLRFFSGLPVQVSQLDDLAELLGVSAGGLILQALPPGIESLEARSFSQFVEAETENRLSFPWITTPTAPKTLVIVEGSRQHPSDGGTGPNIYLAAMALGIKMVVLDVPGHWLEGPEYEHWREAFIPIEMSQPPDEGFADRIAQAVATYQGKVDGIITFCDSFQHQVALAAQKLGLPSSKPEALMTATNNSLFPCIIKPCNGWSSEGVFLINNNTELIEAMGPLDALSKSRHGSEFVIERYCAGPEVDANFVLLDGEILFFEVCDDFPKSADTNGSCSGGANTFIELDSVFPSKLPESEINLLRICFHNTLLRLGLRNGVMHLEGRVDNSTVEYRTEGGVLDLRPRAAEAQSRGAIKSPEAWLIEINPRPPGMKGTQVIESTHGVDYWGLGMLIALRDGERTKALCNPYRNGPQYTCVMVFIPADYDVSSAEGIFDSGDICDDLFNRRPDLAKNVSRYGCLVKKGQKVAHPSHGVNSFLAYFNVFSRKGREDALRLAKIVREEVRASHRRRKPRRFHCGTGYFVFPNRFRWMSDGELLVDTLVVPRRTPLSPGLQVPRQLFFIAGITENGSMDLLSHYLGVTTISMANGSTPDNPSCLESIPLAFGSDLVLELLLTQSPIHRASKSLRSGDRVAEPYYGRSIHLFQRSLSSFIGGQPLEQKLTMAIGALILCFTESIDDVAPILTYGGSNDTQDARLDAYSPMDQ
;
A
#
# COMPACT_ATOMS: atom_id res chain seq x y z
N MET A 1 -20.87 -24.03 -16.20
CA MET A 1 -21.48 -25.34 -16.50
C MET A 1 -22.38 -25.22 -17.72
N GLY A 2 -21.78 -25.05 -18.89
CA GLY A 2 -22.46 -25.09 -20.18
C GLY A 2 -21.42 -25.58 -21.19
N ASP A 3 -21.76 -26.64 -21.90
CA ASP A 3 -20.99 -27.31 -22.96
C ASP A 3 -19.97 -28.37 -22.50
N ILE A 4 -20.47 -29.42 -21.81
CA ILE A 4 -19.86 -30.75 -21.91
C ILE A 4 -20.25 -31.28 -23.30
N ILE A 5 -19.34 -31.15 -24.26
CA ILE A 5 -19.52 -31.69 -25.62
C ILE A 5 -19.49 -33.22 -25.53
N ASP A 6 -20.58 -33.87 -25.94
CA ASP A 6 -20.64 -35.33 -26.13
C ASP A 6 -19.54 -35.74 -27.12
N LEU A 7 -18.49 -36.39 -26.62
CA LEU A 7 -17.43 -36.95 -27.45
C LEU A 7 -17.94 -38.24 -28.10
N PRO A 8 -17.76 -38.43 -29.42
CA PRO A 8 -18.22 -39.64 -30.10
C PRO A 8 -17.54 -40.89 -29.50
N ASP A 9 -18.37 -41.87 -29.12
CA ASP A 9 -17.95 -43.14 -28.55
C ASP A 9 -17.17 -43.97 -29.58
N GLN A 10 -15.83 -43.88 -29.53
CA GLN A 10 -14.96 -44.82 -30.23
C GLN A 10 -14.80 -46.11 -29.39
N SER A 11 -15.85 -46.91 -29.32
CA SER A 11 -15.98 -48.12 -28.48
C SER A 11 -15.35 -49.41 -29.05
N LYS A 12 -14.32 -49.34 -29.90
CA LYS A 12 -13.67 -50.56 -30.43
C LYS A 12 -12.12 -50.56 -30.37
N PHE A 13 -11.55 -50.41 -29.18
CA PHE A 13 -10.12 -50.70 -28.93
C PHE A 13 -9.96 -51.65 -27.72
N ALA A 14 -9.00 -52.57 -27.82
CA ALA A 14 -8.72 -53.61 -26.83
C ALA A 14 -8.31 -52.99 -25.48
N ARG A 15 -8.62 -53.68 -24.36
CA ARG A 15 -8.08 -53.30 -23.04
C ARG A 15 -6.63 -53.77 -22.96
N ASN A 16 -5.70 -52.86 -22.71
CA ASN A 16 -4.28 -53.17 -22.57
C ASN A 16 -3.93 -53.44 -21.10
N HIS A 17 -2.89 -54.23 -20.85
CA HIS A 17 -2.47 -54.63 -19.50
C HIS A 17 -0.95 -54.54 -19.31
N PHE A 18 -0.51 -54.19 -18.10
CA PHE A 18 0.90 -54.34 -17.69
C PHE A 18 1.00 -54.82 -16.24
N GLN A 19 2.15 -55.40 -15.89
CA GLN A 19 2.41 -55.95 -14.56
C GLN A 19 3.35 -55.05 -13.77
N VAL A 20 3.08 -54.93 -12.48
CA VAL A 20 4.00 -54.38 -11.48
C VAL A 20 4.66 -55.56 -10.80
N LEU A 21 5.99 -55.62 -10.89
CA LEU A 21 6.81 -56.72 -10.42
C LEU A 21 7.51 -56.33 -9.10
N SER A 22 7.65 -57.31 -8.21
CA SER A 22 8.46 -57.22 -7.00
C SER A 22 9.97 -57.17 -7.36
N PRO A 23 10.86 -56.88 -6.39
CA PRO A 23 12.32 -57.00 -6.59
C PRO A 23 12.75 -58.41 -7.03
N THR A 24 11.97 -59.43 -6.69
CA THR A 24 12.18 -60.84 -7.06
C THR A 24 11.49 -61.24 -8.38
N ASN A 25 10.99 -60.26 -9.16
CA ASN A 25 10.28 -60.43 -10.43
C ASN A 25 8.93 -61.19 -10.34
N GLU A 26 8.27 -61.17 -9.19
CA GLU A 26 6.91 -61.71 -9.04
C GLU A 26 5.86 -60.64 -9.30
N ALA A 27 4.80 -60.95 -10.03
CA ALA A 27 3.72 -59.99 -10.30
C ALA A 27 2.92 -59.68 -9.02
N VAL A 28 2.99 -58.43 -8.56
CA VAL A 28 2.32 -57.93 -7.36
C VAL A 28 0.96 -57.32 -7.70
N TYR A 29 0.89 -56.54 -8.78
CA TYR A 29 -0.34 -55.94 -9.27
C TYR A 29 -0.43 -56.03 -10.80
N VAL A 30 -1.65 -56.13 -11.32
CA VAL A 30 -1.94 -56.05 -12.74
C VAL A 30 -2.83 -54.85 -12.99
N PHE A 31 -2.41 -53.96 -13.89
CA PHE A 31 -3.18 -52.79 -14.27
C PHE A 31 -3.74 -52.98 -15.67
N SER A 32 -5.01 -52.62 -15.85
CA SER A 32 -5.55 -52.34 -17.18
C SER A 32 -5.54 -50.85 -17.44
N TRP A 33 -5.31 -50.48 -18.68
CA TRP A 33 -5.30 -49.09 -19.09
C TRP A 33 -5.90 -48.92 -20.48
N LYS A 34 -6.37 -47.69 -20.75
CA LYS A 34 -6.86 -47.28 -22.06
C LYS A 34 -6.59 -45.81 -22.28
N ALA A 35 -6.08 -45.45 -23.46
CA ALA A 35 -5.76 -44.07 -23.83
C ALA A 35 -6.82 -43.47 -24.76
N TYR A 36 -7.00 -42.15 -24.65
CA TYR A 36 -7.92 -41.36 -25.46
C TYR A 36 -7.31 -40.01 -25.82
N THR A 37 -7.44 -39.60 -27.07
CA THR A 37 -7.03 -38.26 -27.52
C THR A 37 -8.15 -37.25 -27.35
N ASN A 38 -7.86 -36.05 -26.86
CA ASN A 38 -8.80 -34.92 -26.91
C ASN A 38 -8.67 -34.14 -28.23
N PRO A 39 -9.73 -33.42 -28.67
CA PRO A 39 -9.67 -32.59 -29.87
C PRO A 39 -8.63 -31.48 -29.77
N ILE A 40 -7.84 -31.27 -30.82
CA ILE A 40 -6.90 -30.15 -30.91
C ILE A 40 -7.69 -28.90 -31.31
N ARG A 41 -7.66 -27.86 -30.48
CA ARG A 41 -8.46 -26.62 -30.63
C ARG A 41 -7.57 -25.43 -31.00
N GLY A 42 -6.70 -25.61 -31.98
CA GLY A 42 -5.77 -24.58 -32.45
C GLY A 42 -4.62 -24.25 -31.48
N ASN A 43 -4.47 -25.06 -30.42
CA ASN A 43 -3.38 -24.98 -29.47
C ASN A 43 -2.14 -25.76 -29.95
N ASP A 44 -0.97 -25.37 -29.43
CA ASP A 44 0.35 -25.91 -29.82
C ASP A 44 0.72 -27.24 -29.13
N TRP A 45 -0.28 -27.93 -28.58
CA TRP A 45 -0.12 -29.19 -27.86
C TRP A 45 -1.34 -30.10 -28.06
N GLN A 46 -1.21 -31.34 -27.66
CA GLN A 46 -2.28 -32.33 -27.62
C GLN A 46 -2.32 -32.92 -26.20
N THR A 47 -3.52 -33.17 -25.68
CA THR A 47 -3.69 -33.91 -24.43
C THR A 47 -4.16 -35.34 -24.71
N ILE A 48 -3.65 -36.29 -23.93
CA ILE A 48 -4.00 -37.70 -24.00
C ILE A 48 -4.39 -38.17 -22.62
N ASP A 49 -5.61 -38.65 -22.47
CA ASP A 49 -6.13 -39.17 -21.22
C ASP A 49 -5.91 -40.67 -21.15
N ILE A 50 -5.22 -41.12 -20.11
CA ILE A 50 -5.00 -42.53 -19.81
C ILE A 50 -5.80 -42.90 -18.57
N VAL A 51 -6.70 -43.85 -18.73
CA VAL A 51 -7.57 -44.33 -17.66
C VAL A 51 -6.98 -45.62 -17.10
N PHE A 52 -6.50 -45.59 -15.87
CA PHE A 52 -5.93 -46.76 -15.17
C PHE A 52 -6.97 -47.43 -14.28
N ASN A 53 -7.00 -48.77 -14.32
CA ASN A 53 -7.81 -49.61 -13.44
C ASN A 53 -6.98 -50.77 -12.87
N ILE A 54 -7.10 -51.00 -11.57
CA ILE A 54 -6.47 -52.15 -10.91
C ILE A 54 -7.29 -53.41 -11.21
N ILE A 55 -6.64 -54.47 -11.68
CA ILE A 55 -7.23 -55.80 -11.77
C ILE A 55 -6.86 -56.58 -10.50
N PRO A 56 -7.85 -57.03 -9.71
CA PRO A 56 -7.59 -57.89 -8.57
C PRO A 56 -6.93 -59.20 -9.02
N THR A 57 -5.77 -59.54 -8.48
CA THR A 57 -5.12 -60.86 -8.66
C THR A 57 -5.37 -61.74 -7.44
N ASP A 58 -5.45 -63.06 -7.59
CA ASP A 58 -5.68 -63.98 -6.44
C ASP A 58 -4.57 -63.87 -5.36
N THR A 59 -3.38 -63.37 -5.73
CA THR A 59 -2.28 -63.03 -4.80
C THR A 59 -2.58 -61.84 -3.90
N SER A 60 -3.53 -60.96 -4.24
CA SER A 60 -3.90 -59.79 -3.43
C SER A 60 -4.70 -60.14 -2.16
N LYS A 61 -5.05 -61.43 -1.97
CA LYS A 61 -5.64 -61.94 -0.71
C LYS A 61 -4.58 -62.28 0.34
N ASN A 62 -3.30 -62.37 -0.02
CA ASN A 62 -2.22 -62.54 0.95
C ASN A 62 -1.75 -61.19 1.47
N THR A 63 -2.25 -60.83 2.65
CA THR A 63 -1.90 -59.67 3.50
C THR A 63 -0.40 -59.59 3.92
N ARG A 64 0.50 -60.35 3.29
CA ARG A 64 1.94 -60.43 3.65
C ARG A 64 2.90 -59.69 2.72
N LEU A 65 2.42 -59.04 1.66
CA LEU A 65 3.26 -58.19 0.79
C LEU A 65 3.31 -56.71 1.21
N GLY A 66 2.70 -56.34 2.34
CA GLY A 66 2.69 -54.98 2.90
C GLY A 66 4.02 -54.45 3.44
N HIS A 67 5.17 -55.02 3.03
CA HIS A 67 6.50 -54.64 3.52
C HIS A 67 7.56 -54.43 2.43
N ALA A 68 7.25 -54.59 1.14
CA ALA A 68 8.10 -53.96 0.13
C ALA A 68 7.95 -52.45 0.31
N ARG A 69 9.03 -51.72 0.59
CA ARG A 69 8.98 -50.24 0.57
C ARG A 69 8.48 -49.85 -0.82
N ASP A 70 7.51 -48.94 -0.90
CA ASP A 70 6.82 -48.52 -2.12
C ASP A 70 7.76 -48.01 -3.24
N ASP A 71 9.08 -47.94 -3.02
CA ASP A 71 10.11 -47.41 -3.92
C ASP A 71 10.81 -48.48 -4.80
N ASP A 72 10.54 -49.78 -4.61
CA ASP A 72 11.22 -50.86 -5.37
C ASP A 72 10.37 -51.47 -6.51
N TRP A 73 9.28 -50.81 -6.94
CA TRP A 73 8.41 -51.33 -8.00
C TRP A 73 9.09 -51.32 -9.38
N ARG A 74 8.99 -52.45 -10.09
CA ARG A 74 9.44 -52.57 -11.49
C ARG A 74 8.26 -52.77 -12.42
N PHE A 75 8.29 -52.13 -13.58
CA PHE A 75 7.24 -52.25 -14.58
C PHE A 75 7.67 -53.23 -15.68
N SER A 76 6.74 -54.04 -16.17
CA SER A 76 6.98 -54.93 -17.32
C SER A 76 7.19 -54.19 -18.65
N ILE A 77 7.11 -52.85 -18.64
CA ILE A 77 7.35 -51.96 -19.78
C ILE A 77 8.66 -51.18 -19.57
N SER A 78 9.48 -51.09 -20.62
CA SER A 78 10.73 -50.32 -20.57
C SER A 78 10.43 -48.84 -20.82
N THR A 79 10.78 -47.99 -19.86
CA THR A 79 10.57 -46.53 -19.96
C THR A 79 11.72 -45.76 -19.31
N SER A 80 11.76 -44.44 -19.53
CA SER A 80 12.70 -43.55 -18.81
C SER A 80 12.44 -43.53 -17.29
N LYS A 81 13.41 -43.07 -16.50
CA LYS A 81 13.25 -42.89 -15.05
C LYS A 81 12.06 -41.96 -14.72
N LEU A 82 11.96 -40.81 -15.38
CA LEU A 82 10.84 -39.86 -15.19
C LEU A 82 9.48 -40.49 -15.47
N ALA A 83 9.38 -41.27 -16.56
CA ALA A 83 8.17 -42.00 -16.92
C ALA A 83 7.84 -43.10 -15.89
N THR A 84 8.85 -43.79 -15.36
CA THR A 84 8.69 -44.80 -14.31
C THR A 84 8.19 -44.17 -13.00
N ASP A 85 8.74 -43.02 -12.61
CA ASP A 85 8.32 -42.28 -11.42
C ASP A 85 6.86 -41.77 -11.57
N PHE A 86 6.49 -41.28 -12.75
CA PHE A 86 5.11 -40.89 -13.05
C PHE A 86 4.14 -42.07 -12.97
N LEU A 87 4.48 -43.21 -13.57
CA LEU A 87 3.67 -44.43 -13.48
C LEU A 87 3.50 -44.87 -12.03
N SER A 88 4.57 -44.89 -11.24
CA SER A 88 4.49 -45.17 -9.80
C SER A 88 3.55 -44.22 -9.08
N GLY A 89 3.54 -42.94 -9.43
CA GLY A 89 2.55 -41.95 -8.97
C GLY A 89 1.12 -42.35 -9.32
N CYS A 90 0.85 -42.74 -10.58
CA CYS A 90 -0.46 -43.19 -11.01
C CYS A 90 -0.94 -44.44 -10.24
N LEU A 91 -0.02 -45.39 -9.99
CA LEU A 91 -0.31 -46.58 -9.19
C LEU A 91 -0.68 -46.21 -7.75
N ARG A 92 0.14 -45.37 -7.08
CA ARG A 92 -0.10 -44.94 -5.69
C ARG A 92 -1.44 -44.21 -5.57
N ALA A 93 -1.77 -43.32 -6.52
CA ALA A 93 -3.05 -42.64 -6.55
C ALA A 93 -4.24 -43.61 -6.72
N SER A 94 -4.06 -44.65 -7.55
CA SER A 94 -5.07 -45.70 -7.75
C SER A 94 -5.28 -46.53 -6.47
N LEU A 95 -4.20 -46.92 -5.79
CA LEU A 95 -4.25 -47.72 -4.56
C LEU A 95 -4.83 -46.97 -3.36
N LYS A 96 -4.49 -45.68 -3.18
CA LYS A 96 -5.04 -44.81 -2.11
C LYS A 96 -6.56 -44.67 -2.16
N SER A 97 -7.16 -44.88 -3.33
CA SER A 97 -8.60 -44.74 -3.51
C SER A 97 -9.37 -45.98 -3.02
N GLY A 98 -8.70 -47.10 -2.70
CA GLY A 98 -9.33 -48.33 -2.21
C GLY A 98 -9.99 -49.19 -3.30
N LEU A 99 -10.21 -50.48 -3.03
CA LEU A 99 -10.94 -51.38 -3.94
C LEU A 99 -12.40 -50.93 -4.03
N GLY A 100 -12.78 -50.28 -5.14
CA GLY A 100 -14.14 -49.82 -5.40
C GLY A 100 -14.28 -48.32 -5.69
N CYS A 101 -13.24 -47.51 -5.52
CA CYS A 101 -13.23 -46.15 -6.08
C CYS A 101 -12.97 -46.21 -7.59
N GLY A 102 -13.65 -45.35 -8.34
CA GLY A 102 -13.62 -45.32 -9.80
C GLY A 102 -12.21 -45.16 -10.41
N PRO A 103 -12.11 -45.32 -11.75
CA PRO A 103 -10.84 -45.23 -12.47
C PRO A 103 -10.09 -43.91 -12.21
N ARG A 104 -8.75 -43.99 -12.14
CA ARG A 104 -7.89 -42.80 -12.11
C ARG A 104 -7.51 -42.37 -13.52
N VAL A 105 -7.54 -41.07 -13.77
CA VAL A 105 -7.16 -40.48 -15.06
C VAL A 105 -5.80 -39.81 -14.92
N ALA A 106 -4.90 -40.15 -15.84
CA ALA A 106 -3.65 -39.44 -16.07
C ALA A 106 -3.76 -38.68 -17.39
N LYS A 107 -3.55 -37.37 -17.37
CA LYS A 107 -3.51 -36.54 -18.57
C LYS A 107 -2.06 -36.30 -18.97
N LEU A 108 -1.68 -36.79 -20.14
CA LEU A 108 -0.39 -36.53 -20.77
C LEU A 108 -0.48 -35.31 -21.68
N ILE A 109 0.59 -34.52 -21.72
CA ILE A 109 0.68 -33.30 -22.53
C ILE A 109 1.80 -33.46 -23.55
N VAL A 110 1.42 -33.53 -24.83
CA VAL A 110 2.32 -33.77 -25.96
C VAL A 110 2.49 -32.46 -26.75
N PRO A 111 3.72 -31.95 -26.92
CA PRO A 111 3.93 -30.75 -27.73
C PRO A 111 3.71 -31.03 -29.21
N LEU A 112 2.97 -30.15 -29.91
CA LEU A 112 2.78 -30.19 -31.37
C LEU A 112 3.70 -29.23 -32.12
N VAL A 113 4.53 -28.49 -31.39
CA VAL A 113 5.56 -27.63 -31.99
C VAL A 113 6.88 -28.39 -32.01
N LYS A 114 7.54 -28.38 -33.17
CA LYS A 114 8.88 -28.93 -33.32
C LYS A 114 9.90 -27.98 -32.69
N GLY A 115 10.66 -28.46 -31.71
CA GLY A 115 11.65 -27.62 -31.03
C GLY A 115 12.10 -28.19 -29.70
N GLN A 116 12.76 -27.35 -28.91
CA GLN A 116 13.29 -27.67 -27.59
C GLN A 116 12.39 -27.11 -26.50
N ILE A 117 12.20 -27.86 -25.41
CA ILE A 117 11.43 -27.36 -24.26
C ILE A 117 12.15 -26.22 -23.55
N VAL A 118 11.40 -25.16 -23.19
CA VAL A 118 11.99 -23.97 -22.52
C VAL A 118 12.46 -24.26 -21.10
N ARG A 119 11.78 -25.17 -20.40
CA ARG A 119 12.10 -25.64 -19.04
C ARG A 119 11.49 -27.02 -18.86
N SER A 120 12.27 -28.00 -18.40
CA SER A 120 11.81 -29.40 -18.34
C SER A 120 10.55 -29.60 -17.52
N ASP A 121 10.43 -28.90 -16.40
CA ASP A 121 9.32 -28.99 -15.45
C ASP A 121 8.26 -27.89 -15.67
N ILE A 122 8.16 -27.32 -16.87
CA ILE A 122 7.20 -26.25 -17.16
C ILE A 122 5.75 -26.68 -16.91
N ILE A 123 5.42 -27.94 -17.18
CA ILE A 123 4.09 -28.50 -16.91
C ILE A 123 3.81 -28.54 -15.40
N PRO A 124 4.58 -29.25 -14.56
CA PRO A 124 4.31 -29.26 -13.13
C PRO A 124 4.38 -27.87 -12.48
N LEU A 125 5.23 -26.96 -12.97
CA LEU A 125 5.28 -25.57 -12.50
C LEU A 125 3.96 -24.82 -12.72
N ARG A 126 3.38 -24.92 -13.92
CA ARG A 126 2.16 -24.16 -14.29
C ARG A 126 0.89 -24.72 -13.65
N PHE A 127 0.93 -25.98 -13.22
CA PHE A 127 -0.21 -26.66 -12.58
C PHE A 127 -0.13 -26.71 -11.06
N ILE A 128 0.82 -26.00 -10.43
CA ILE A 128 0.78 -25.76 -8.98
C ILE A 128 -0.59 -25.18 -8.61
N ASP A 129 -1.18 -25.71 -7.54
CA ASP A 129 -2.49 -25.35 -7.01
C ASP A 129 -3.66 -25.44 -8.01
N CYS A 130 -3.52 -26.26 -9.07
CA CYS A 130 -4.64 -26.60 -9.93
C CYS A 130 -5.60 -27.54 -9.20
N GLU A 131 -6.81 -27.06 -8.89
CA GLU A 131 -7.80 -27.75 -8.05
C GLU A 131 -8.07 -29.20 -8.49
N PHE A 132 -8.10 -29.47 -9.79
CA PHE A 132 -8.45 -30.79 -10.34
C PHE A 132 -7.27 -31.78 -10.45
N VAL A 133 -6.06 -31.39 -10.02
CA VAL A 133 -4.84 -32.17 -10.19
C VAL A 133 -4.26 -32.58 -8.83
N ASP A 134 -4.16 -33.88 -8.62
CA ASP A 134 -3.64 -34.52 -7.40
C ASP A 134 -2.09 -34.51 -7.40
N ALA A 135 -1.48 -34.83 -8.54
CA ALA A 135 -0.03 -34.84 -8.69
C ALA A 135 0.40 -34.41 -10.11
N ARG A 136 1.63 -33.88 -10.20
CA ARG A 136 2.19 -33.25 -11.39
C ARG A 136 3.61 -33.76 -11.59
N SER A 137 3.94 -34.18 -12.80
CA SER A 137 5.29 -34.69 -13.10
C SER A 137 5.82 -34.13 -14.42
N SER A 138 7.12 -33.86 -14.45
CA SER A 138 7.86 -33.69 -15.70
C SER A 138 8.09 -35.06 -16.34
N LEU A 139 7.96 -35.13 -17.67
CA LEU A 139 8.39 -36.26 -18.49
C LEU A 139 9.50 -35.84 -19.47
N ALA A 140 9.99 -34.60 -19.36
CA ALA A 140 11.07 -34.06 -20.15
C ALA A 140 12.33 -33.92 -19.31
N GLU A 141 13.47 -34.28 -19.89
CA GLU A 141 14.78 -33.83 -19.40
C GLU A 141 15.02 -32.37 -19.82
N PRO A 142 15.91 -31.63 -19.14
CA PRO A 142 16.29 -30.28 -19.55
C PRO A 142 16.76 -30.28 -21.01
N LEU A 143 16.38 -29.23 -21.76
CA LEU A 143 16.80 -29.04 -23.16
C LEU A 143 16.36 -30.18 -24.11
N ARG A 144 15.36 -30.98 -23.74
CA ARG A 144 14.79 -32.03 -24.58
C ARG A 144 14.16 -31.47 -25.85
N PHE A 145 14.45 -32.12 -26.98
CA PHE A 145 13.85 -31.82 -28.28
C PHE A 145 12.61 -32.69 -28.55
N PHE A 146 11.57 -32.06 -29.10
CA PHE A 146 10.30 -32.68 -29.52
C PHE A 146 10.11 -32.54 -31.03
N SER A 147 9.55 -33.59 -31.65
CA SER A 147 9.30 -33.65 -33.09
C SER A 147 8.16 -32.76 -33.56
N GLY A 148 7.23 -32.41 -32.65
CA GLY A 148 6.02 -31.64 -32.96
C GLY A 148 4.96 -32.44 -33.73
N LEU A 149 4.97 -33.76 -33.63
CA LEU A 149 4.01 -34.61 -34.34
C LEU A 149 2.85 -35.02 -33.41
N PRO A 150 1.59 -34.94 -33.87
CA PRO A 150 0.45 -35.42 -33.11
C PRO A 150 0.47 -36.94 -33.00
N VAL A 151 0.05 -37.44 -31.85
CA VAL A 151 -0.11 -38.88 -31.61
C VAL A 151 -1.29 -39.41 -32.42
N GLN A 152 -1.03 -40.43 -33.23
CA GLN A 152 -2.00 -41.09 -34.07
C GLN A 152 -2.77 -42.17 -33.29
N VAL A 153 -3.98 -42.50 -33.76
CA VAL A 153 -4.83 -43.53 -33.13
C VAL A 153 -4.11 -44.88 -33.03
N SER A 154 -3.28 -45.23 -34.01
CA SER A 154 -2.49 -46.47 -34.01
C SER A 154 -1.43 -46.56 -32.91
N GLN A 155 -1.05 -45.42 -32.30
CA GLN A 155 -0.04 -45.34 -31.24
C GLN A 155 -0.67 -45.39 -29.84
N LEU A 156 -2.01 -45.40 -29.73
CA LEU A 156 -2.70 -45.38 -28.43
C LEU A 156 -2.55 -46.68 -27.63
N ASP A 157 -2.07 -47.75 -28.26
CA ASP A 157 -1.82 -49.04 -27.60
C ASP A 157 -0.39 -49.20 -27.05
N ASP A 158 0.50 -48.23 -27.28
CA ASP A 158 1.88 -48.23 -26.76
C ASP A 158 2.08 -47.19 -25.63
N LEU A 159 1.91 -47.63 -24.39
CA LEU A 159 2.08 -46.76 -23.21
C LEU A 159 3.50 -46.18 -23.09
N ALA A 160 4.52 -46.94 -23.49
CA ALA A 160 5.91 -46.48 -23.39
C ALA A 160 6.18 -45.37 -24.41
N GLU A 161 5.64 -45.50 -25.63
CA GLU A 161 5.69 -44.45 -26.65
C GLU A 161 4.94 -43.19 -26.20
N LEU A 162 3.71 -43.32 -25.67
CA LEU A 162 2.91 -42.20 -25.17
C LEU A 162 3.64 -41.39 -24.09
N LEU A 163 4.21 -42.08 -23.09
CA LEU A 163 5.02 -41.44 -22.05
C LEU A 163 6.30 -40.83 -22.65
N GLY A 164 6.89 -41.52 -23.63
CA GLY A 164 8.06 -41.09 -24.36
C GLY A 164 7.85 -39.77 -25.07
N VAL A 165 6.75 -39.56 -25.79
CA VAL A 165 6.53 -38.32 -26.56
C VAL A 165 5.99 -37.15 -25.75
N SER A 166 5.62 -37.37 -24.49
CA SER A 166 5.01 -36.37 -23.63
C SER A 166 6.04 -35.48 -22.92
N ALA A 167 5.70 -34.20 -22.73
CA ALA A 167 6.52 -33.25 -21.96
C ALA A 167 6.22 -33.31 -20.45
N GLY A 168 4.99 -33.64 -20.08
CA GLY A 168 4.59 -33.78 -18.69
C GLY A 168 3.30 -34.57 -18.54
N GLY A 169 3.04 -34.99 -17.30
CA GLY A 169 1.85 -35.75 -16.93
C GLY A 169 1.18 -35.16 -15.68
N LEU A 170 -0.15 -35.16 -15.69
CA LEU A 170 -1.00 -34.74 -14.59
C LEU A 170 -1.82 -35.94 -14.10
N ILE A 171 -1.80 -36.21 -12.81
CA ILE A 171 -2.67 -37.21 -12.18
C ILE A 171 -3.89 -36.47 -11.65
N LEU A 172 -5.06 -36.78 -12.17
CA LEU A 172 -6.29 -36.09 -11.81
C LEU A 172 -6.82 -36.57 -10.46
N GLN A 173 -7.55 -35.70 -9.76
CA GLN A 173 -8.26 -36.08 -8.55
C GLN A 173 -9.26 -37.21 -8.83
N ALA A 174 -9.52 -38.03 -7.81
CA ALA A 174 -10.59 -39.02 -7.90
C ALA A 174 -11.94 -38.30 -8.01
N LEU A 175 -12.87 -38.89 -8.77
CA LEU A 175 -14.26 -38.44 -8.78
C LEU A 175 -14.82 -38.47 -7.34
N PRO A 176 -15.49 -37.40 -6.87
CA PRO A 176 -16.14 -37.39 -5.56
C PRO A 176 -17.16 -38.54 -5.41
N PRO A 177 -17.26 -39.19 -4.23
CA PRO A 177 -18.29 -40.19 -3.97
C PRO A 177 -19.69 -39.57 -4.11
N GLY A 178 -20.57 -40.20 -4.90
CA GLY A 178 -21.93 -39.73 -5.19
C GLY A 178 -22.17 -39.20 -6.62
N ILE A 179 -21.12 -39.09 -7.44
CA ILE A 179 -21.22 -38.77 -8.87
C ILE A 179 -21.02 -40.07 -9.69
N GLU A 180 -21.93 -41.03 -9.54
CA GLU A 180 -21.83 -42.33 -10.22
C GLU A 180 -22.12 -42.25 -11.73
N SER A 181 -22.68 -41.14 -12.21
CA SER A 181 -23.10 -40.95 -13.60
C SER A 181 -22.13 -40.16 -14.49
N LEU A 182 -21.13 -39.49 -13.92
CA LEU A 182 -20.17 -38.72 -14.72
C LEU A 182 -19.00 -39.62 -15.11
N GLU A 183 -18.90 -39.97 -16.39
CA GLU A 183 -17.75 -40.74 -16.88
C GLU A 183 -16.44 -40.00 -16.58
N ALA A 184 -15.39 -40.74 -16.24
CA ALA A 184 -14.06 -40.18 -15.94
C ALA A 184 -13.52 -39.26 -17.05
N ARG A 185 -13.99 -39.43 -18.29
CA ARG A 185 -13.68 -38.54 -19.43
C ARG A 185 -14.32 -37.16 -19.31
N SER A 186 -15.54 -37.07 -18.82
CA SER A 186 -16.24 -35.78 -18.66
C SER A 186 -15.59 -34.93 -17.57
N PHE A 187 -14.98 -35.55 -16.55
CA PHE A 187 -14.17 -34.82 -15.55
C PHE A 187 -12.87 -34.26 -16.13
N SER A 188 -12.25 -34.99 -17.06
CA SER A 188 -11.04 -34.53 -17.76
C SER A 188 -11.24 -33.23 -18.53
N GLN A 189 -12.47 -32.90 -18.94
CA GLN A 189 -12.79 -31.64 -19.64
C GLN A 189 -12.56 -30.40 -18.76
N PHE A 190 -12.76 -30.49 -17.44
CA PHE A 190 -12.45 -29.36 -16.54
C PHE A 190 -10.94 -29.06 -16.53
N VAL A 191 -10.11 -30.11 -16.63
CA VAL A 191 -8.66 -29.97 -16.73
C VAL A 191 -8.25 -29.49 -18.12
N GLU A 192 -9.01 -29.81 -19.16
CA GLU A 192 -8.73 -29.31 -20.51
C GLU A 192 -8.79 -27.77 -20.56
N ALA A 193 -9.83 -27.17 -19.96
CA ALA A 193 -9.92 -25.71 -19.83
C ALA A 193 -8.74 -25.12 -19.04
N GLU A 194 -8.29 -25.79 -17.97
CA GLU A 194 -7.09 -25.38 -17.23
C GLU A 194 -5.82 -25.51 -18.07
N THR A 195 -5.70 -26.52 -18.93
CA THR A 195 -4.57 -26.65 -19.86
C THR A 195 -4.55 -25.55 -20.92
N GLU A 196 -5.71 -25.21 -21.49
CA GLU A 196 -5.87 -24.08 -22.40
C GLU A 196 -5.41 -22.78 -21.73
N ASN A 197 -5.86 -22.52 -20.51
CA ASN A 197 -5.49 -21.32 -19.75
C ASN A 197 -3.99 -21.28 -19.41
N ARG A 198 -3.46 -22.35 -18.81
CA ARG A 198 -2.12 -22.35 -18.18
C ARG A 198 -0.97 -22.53 -19.16
N LEU A 199 -1.22 -23.10 -20.33
CA LEU A 199 -0.21 -23.38 -21.35
C LEU A 199 -0.30 -22.49 -22.60
N SER A 200 -1.17 -21.47 -22.60
CA SER A 200 -1.36 -20.47 -23.67
C SER A 200 -0.18 -19.52 -23.91
N PHE A 201 1.04 -20.05 -23.98
CA PHE A 201 2.27 -19.32 -24.28
C PHE A 201 3.27 -20.23 -25.00
N PRO A 202 4.28 -19.69 -25.71
CA PRO A 202 5.31 -20.52 -26.32
C PRO A 202 6.22 -21.17 -25.26
N TRP A 203 6.12 -22.48 -25.08
CA TRP A 203 6.97 -23.27 -24.17
C TRP A 203 7.82 -24.34 -24.87
N ILE A 204 7.76 -24.37 -26.20
CA ILE A 204 8.73 -25.02 -27.08
C ILE A 204 9.35 -23.95 -27.98
N THR A 205 10.67 -23.93 -28.10
CA THR A 205 11.42 -22.91 -28.85
C THR A 205 12.47 -23.53 -29.75
N THR A 206 13.19 -22.70 -30.51
CA THR A 206 14.34 -23.16 -31.31
C THR A 206 15.45 -23.71 -30.39
N PRO A 207 16.20 -24.74 -30.82
CA PRO A 207 17.28 -25.30 -30.02
C PRO A 207 18.27 -24.24 -29.53
N THR A 208 18.59 -24.33 -28.24
CA THR A 208 19.59 -23.52 -27.54
C THR A 208 20.69 -24.44 -27.01
N ALA A 209 21.92 -23.95 -27.08
CA ALA A 209 23.05 -24.63 -26.44
C ALA A 209 22.97 -24.43 -24.92
N PRO A 210 23.43 -25.40 -24.11
CA PRO A 210 23.60 -25.22 -22.68
C PRO A 210 24.43 -23.96 -22.39
N LYS A 211 24.02 -23.20 -21.37
CA LYS A 211 24.69 -21.96 -20.95
C LYS A 211 25.25 -22.11 -19.54
N THR A 212 26.32 -21.37 -19.27
CA THR A 212 26.91 -21.28 -17.93
C THR A 212 26.60 -19.93 -17.32
N LEU A 213 26.03 -19.93 -16.11
CA LEU A 213 25.70 -18.74 -15.34
C LEU A 213 26.55 -18.73 -14.06
N VAL A 214 27.22 -17.60 -13.81
CA VAL A 214 27.86 -17.35 -12.52
C VAL A 214 26.84 -16.73 -11.57
N ILE A 215 26.71 -17.27 -10.36
CA ILE A 215 25.98 -16.64 -9.26
C ILE A 215 26.97 -16.18 -8.19
N VAL A 216 26.89 -14.90 -7.81
CA VAL A 216 27.66 -14.31 -6.70
C VAL A 216 26.76 -14.25 -5.48
N GLU A 217 27.16 -14.93 -4.41
CA GLU A 217 26.32 -15.24 -3.24
C GLU A 217 25.22 -16.24 -3.62
N GLY A 218 25.46 -17.52 -3.33
CA GLY A 218 24.68 -18.65 -3.79
C GLY A 218 23.41 -18.93 -2.98
N SER A 219 23.40 -18.55 -1.69
CA SER A 219 22.23 -18.42 -0.81
C SER A 219 22.67 -18.41 0.66
N ARG A 220 22.42 -17.31 1.37
CA ARG A 220 22.85 -17.11 2.76
C ARG A 220 22.39 -18.19 3.74
N GLN A 221 21.17 -18.67 3.58
CA GLN A 221 20.54 -19.59 4.52
C GLN A 221 20.57 -21.02 3.97
N HIS A 222 20.85 -21.99 4.84
CA HIS A 222 20.88 -23.40 4.48
C HIS A 222 19.46 -23.91 4.12
N PRO A 223 19.31 -24.85 3.16
CA PRO A 223 17.99 -25.37 2.79
C PRO A 223 17.17 -25.97 3.95
N SER A 224 17.83 -26.58 4.94
CA SER A 224 17.15 -27.11 6.14
C SER A 224 16.47 -26.04 6.98
N ASP A 225 16.93 -24.79 6.87
CA ASP A 225 16.47 -23.67 7.70
C ASP A 225 15.48 -22.79 6.92
N GLY A 226 14.97 -23.27 5.77
CA GLY A 226 14.07 -22.53 4.90
C GLY A 226 14.77 -21.64 3.87
N GLY A 227 16.08 -21.85 3.63
CA GLY A 227 16.83 -21.11 2.62
C GLY A 227 16.34 -21.33 1.18
N THR A 228 16.60 -20.36 0.31
CA THR A 228 16.08 -20.32 -1.07
C THR A 228 16.90 -21.11 -2.09
N GLY A 229 17.99 -21.76 -1.66
CA GLY A 229 18.86 -22.57 -2.51
C GLY A 229 18.10 -23.51 -3.47
N PRO A 230 17.19 -24.38 -2.99
CA PRO A 230 16.44 -25.29 -3.87
C PRO A 230 15.73 -24.55 -5.01
N ASN A 231 15.13 -23.39 -4.74
CA ASN A 231 14.38 -22.62 -5.74
C ASN A 231 15.29 -22.12 -6.87
N ILE A 232 16.51 -21.70 -6.53
CA ILE A 232 17.48 -21.17 -7.50
C ILE A 232 18.05 -22.31 -8.34
N TYR A 233 18.60 -23.33 -7.68
CA TYR A 233 19.37 -24.37 -8.36
C TYR A 233 18.49 -25.37 -9.11
N LEU A 234 17.31 -25.74 -8.58
CA LEU A 234 16.37 -26.60 -9.31
C LEU A 234 15.81 -25.89 -10.55
N ALA A 235 15.60 -24.57 -10.49
CA ALA A 235 15.21 -23.79 -11.67
C ALA A 235 16.33 -23.77 -12.72
N ALA A 236 17.58 -23.57 -12.31
CA ALA A 236 18.73 -23.62 -13.22
C ALA A 236 18.88 -24.99 -13.89
N MET A 237 18.77 -26.08 -13.12
CA MET A 237 18.79 -27.44 -13.64
C MET A 237 17.66 -27.68 -14.66
N ALA A 238 16.44 -27.25 -14.35
CA ALA A 238 15.30 -27.42 -15.24
C ALA A 238 15.42 -26.62 -16.55
N LEU A 239 16.14 -25.50 -16.53
CA LEU A 239 16.51 -24.70 -17.69
C LEU A 239 17.73 -25.26 -18.47
N GLY A 240 18.43 -26.25 -17.91
CA GLY A 240 19.68 -26.77 -18.48
C GLY A 240 20.86 -25.78 -18.37
N ILE A 241 20.86 -24.95 -17.33
CA ILE A 241 21.91 -23.97 -17.04
C ILE A 241 22.91 -24.58 -16.08
N LYS A 242 24.20 -24.50 -16.42
CA LYS A 242 25.32 -24.83 -15.54
C LYS A 242 25.57 -23.68 -14.58
N MET A 243 25.54 -23.93 -13.28
CA MET A 243 25.73 -22.90 -12.26
C MET A 243 27.17 -22.92 -11.72
N VAL A 244 27.90 -21.82 -11.88
CA VAL A 244 29.18 -21.60 -11.19
C VAL A 244 28.92 -20.70 -9.99
N VAL A 245 29.25 -21.16 -8.80
CA VAL A 245 28.97 -20.43 -7.55
C VAL A 245 30.22 -19.72 -7.06
N LEU A 246 30.13 -18.41 -6.86
CA LEU A 246 31.11 -17.63 -6.12
C LEU A 246 30.53 -17.33 -4.74
N ASP A 247 31.14 -17.86 -3.70
CA ASP A 247 30.72 -17.66 -2.31
C ASP A 247 31.91 -17.68 -1.34
N VAL A 248 31.66 -17.39 -0.07
CA VAL A 248 32.68 -17.42 0.99
C VAL A 248 33.29 -18.84 1.14
N PRO A 249 34.59 -18.96 1.44
CA PRO A 249 35.19 -20.25 1.77
C PRO A 249 34.44 -20.92 2.93
N GLY A 250 34.17 -22.22 2.82
CA GLY A 250 33.43 -22.99 3.82
C GLY A 250 31.91 -22.87 3.71
N HIS A 251 31.37 -22.23 2.67
CA HIS A 251 29.93 -22.20 2.42
C HIS A 251 29.39 -23.62 2.18
N TRP A 252 28.16 -23.90 2.60
CA TRP A 252 27.56 -25.25 2.50
C TRP A 252 27.46 -25.78 1.07
N LEU A 253 27.38 -24.89 0.07
CA LEU A 253 27.45 -25.27 -1.35
C LEU A 253 28.82 -25.84 -1.75
N GLU A 254 29.91 -25.54 -1.03
CA GLU A 254 31.24 -26.08 -1.31
C GLU A 254 31.31 -27.60 -1.03
N GLY A 255 30.46 -28.10 -0.12
CA GLY A 255 30.42 -29.51 0.26
C GLY A 255 29.88 -30.46 -0.83
N PRO A 256 30.07 -31.78 -0.66
CA PRO A 256 29.64 -32.79 -1.63
C PRO A 256 28.12 -32.98 -1.68
N GLU A 257 27.39 -32.61 -0.62
CA GLU A 257 25.93 -32.76 -0.54
C GLU A 257 25.20 -32.04 -1.68
N TYR A 258 25.68 -30.85 -2.06
CA TYR A 258 25.07 -30.00 -3.08
C TYR A 258 25.91 -29.90 -4.35
N GLU A 259 26.86 -30.82 -4.56
CA GLU A 259 27.69 -30.85 -5.77
C GLU A 259 26.83 -30.91 -7.05
N HIS A 260 25.73 -31.65 -7.00
CA HIS A 260 24.79 -31.79 -8.11
C HIS A 260 24.05 -30.49 -8.52
N TRP A 261 24.07 -29.44 -7.69
CA TRP A 261 23.46 -28.14 -8.00
C TRP A 261 24.40 -27.20 -8.76
N ARG A 262 25.71 -27.48 -8.79
CA ARG A 262 26.72 -26.57 -9.34
C ARG A 262 27.70 -27.29 -10.24
N GLU A 263 28.16 -26.60 -11.26
CA GLU A 263 29.27 -27.01 -12.11
C GLU A 263 30.62 -26.77 -11.42
N ALA A 264 30.75 -25.67 -10.69
CA ALA A 264 31.95 -25.33 -9.93
C ALA A 264 31.62 -24.43 -8.75
N PHE A 265 32.48 -24.48 -7.72
CA PHE A 265 32.48 -23.54 -6.60
C PHE A 265 33.83 -22.82 -6.59
N ILE A 266 33.82 -21.49 -6.62
CA ILE A 266 35.02 -20.65 -6.59
C ILE A 266 34.94 -19.81 -5.32
N PRO A 267 35.75 -20.11 -4.29
CA PRO A 267 35.73 -19.37 -3.05
C PRO A 267 36.23 -17.94 -3.26
N ILE A 268 35.49 -16.96 -2.76
CA ILE A 268 35.89 -15.55 -2.79
C ILE A 268 35.63 -14.89 -1.44
N GLU A 269 36.46 -13.92 -1.08
CA GLU A 269 36.21 -13.09 0.09
C GLU A 269 35.08 -12.09 -0.18
N MET A 270 34.06 -12.14 0.66
CA MET A 270 32.89 -11.27 0.62
C MET A 270 32.82 -10.42 1.88
N SER A 271 32.54 -9.13 1.71
CA SER A 271 32.32 -8.17 2.78
C SER A 271 30.89 -7.64 2.70
N GLN A 272 30.30 -7.31 3.85
CA GLN A 272 28.99 -6.66 3.94
C GLN A 272 29.12 -5.43 4.84
N PRO A 273 29.02 -4.20 4.29
CA PRO A 273 28.82 -3.87 2.87
C PRO A 273 30.03 -4.24 1.99
N PRO A 274 29.86 -4.39 0.67
CA PRO A 274 30.98 -4.69 -0.22
C PRO A 274 31.97 -3.53 -0.28
N ASP A 275 33.27 -3.85 -0.27
CA ASP A 275 34.35 -2.87 -0.46
C ASP A 275 34.61 -2.52 -1.94
N GLU A 276 35.37 -1.44 -2.18
CA GLU A 276 35.67 -0.93 -3.53
C GLU A 276 36.36 -1.96 -4.44
N GLY A 277 37.08 -2.93 -3.87
CA GLY A 277 37.78 -3.98 -4.62
C GLY A 277 36.89 -5.18 -4.97
N PHE A 278 35.64 -5.23 -4.51
CA PHE A 278 34.81 -6.44 -4.62
C PHE A 278 34.49 -6.80 -6.08
N ALA A 279 34.16 -5.83 -6.93
CA ALA A 279 33.93 -6.07 -8.35
C ALA A 279 35.17 -6.65 -9.08
N ASP A 280 36.38 -6.19 -8.72
CA ASP A 280 37.62 -6.73 -9.28
C ASP A 280 37.87 -8.16 -8.83
N ARG A 281 37.61 -8.47 -7.55
CA ARG A 281 37.71 -9.85 -7.04
C ARG A 281 36.74 -10.79 -7.75
N ILE A 282 35.50 -10.36 -7.98
CA ILE A 282 34.52 -11.14 -8.74
C ILE A 282 35.05 -11.39 -10.16
N ALA A 283 35.49 -10.34 -10.87
CA ALA A 283 35.99 -10.48 -12.24
C ALA A 283 37.22 -11.42 -12.33
N GLN A 284 38.16 -11.31 -11.38
CA GLN A 284 39.32 -12.18 -11.29
C GLN A 284 38.92 -13.64 -11.02
N ALA A 285 38.01 -13.86 -10.07
CA ALA A 285 37.52 -15.20 -9.74
C ALA A 285 36.83 -15.86 -10.95
N VAL A 286 35.97 -15.13 -11.66
CA VAL A 286 35.35 -15.62 -12.90
C VAL A 286 36.39 -15.97 -13.96
N ALA A 287 37.47 -15.19 -14.08
CA ALA A 287 38.56 -15.46 -15.03
C ALA A 287 39.37 -16.73 -14.72
N THR A 288 39.30 -17.28 -13.50
CA THR A 288 39.94 -18.56 -13.15
C THR A 288 39.18 -19.78 -13.65
N TYR A 289 37.89 -19.62 -13.95
CA TYR A 289 37.04 -20.70 -14.44
C TYR A 289 37.45 -21.08 -15.88
N GLN A 290 37.74 -22.35 -16.09
CA GLN A 290 38.26 -22.86 -17.38
C GLN A 290 37.17 -23.03 -18.46
N GLY A 291 35.90 -22.77 -18.12
CA GLY A 291 34.78 -22.87 -19.05
C GLY A 291 34.29 -21.51 -19.55
N LYS A 292 33.43 -21.53 -20.57
CA LYS A 292 32.75 -20.33 -21.05
C LYS A 292 31.69 -19.90 -20.03
N VAL A 293 31.66 -18.60 -19.72
CA VAL A 293 30.59 -17.97 -18.93
C VAL A 293 29.72 -17.15 -19.87
N ASP A 294 28.40 -17.37 -19.81
CA ASP A 294 27.42 -16.66 -20.65
C ASP A 294 26.70 -15.53 -19.90
N GLY A 295 26.78 -15.51 -18.57
CA GLY A 295 26.20 -14.46 -17.73
C GLY A 295 26.66 -14.52 -16.28
N ILE A 296 26.36 -13.45 -15.55
CA ILE A 296 26.61 -13.35 -14.11
C ILE A 296 25.41 -12.69 -13.43
N ILE A 297 25.04 -13.16 -12.24
CA ILE A 297 23.91 -12.64 -11.46
C ILE A 297 24.20 -12.66 -9.96
N THR A 298 23.43 -11.90 -9.19
CA THR A 298 23.26 -12.07 -7.75
C THR A 298 21.80 -11.78 -7.40
N PHE A 299 21.29 -12.46 -6.37
CA PHE A 299 20.00 -12.12 -5.75
C PHE A 299 20.19 -11.36 -4.43
N CYS A 300 21.43 -11.00 -4.09
CA CYS A 300 21.76 -10.19 -2.94
C CYS A 300 21.73 -8.70 -3.31
N ASP A 301 20.76 -7.95 -2.77
CA ASP A 301 20.56 -6.53 -3.07
C ASP A 301 21.83 -5.70 -2.88
N SER A 302 22.57 -5.93 -1.78
CA SER A 302 23.80 -5.19 -1.50
C SER A 302 24.93 -5.45 -2.48
N PHE A 303 24.86 -6.53 -3.28
CA PHE A 303 25.88 -6.91 -4.25
C PHE A 303 25.53 -6.56 -5.69
N GLN A 304 24.27 -6.19 -6.00
CA GLN A 304 23.83 -5.97 -7.38
C GLN A 304 24.69 -4.94 -8.13
N HIS A 305 25.04 -3.80 -7.49
CA HIS A 305 25.92 -2.80 -8.10
C HIS A 305 27.31 -3.36 -8.44
N GLN A 306 27.94 -4.04 -7.50
CA GLN A 306 29.31 -4.59 -7.67
C GLN A 306 29.34 -5.72 -8.70
N VAL A 307 28.31 -6.57 -8.73
CA VAL A 307 28.16 -7.64 -9.73
C VAL A 307 27.96 -7.05 -11.13
N ALA A 308 27.22 -5.95 -11.26
CA ALA A 308 27.08 -5.27 -12.55
C ALA A 308 28.39 -4.63 -13.03
N LEU A 309 29.19 -4.04 -12.13
CA LEU A 309 30.54 -3.57 -12.46
C LEU A 309 31.44 -4.72 -12.92
N ALA A 310 31.41 -5.86 -12.23
CA ALA A 310 32.13 -7.05 -12.64
C ALA A 310 31.67 -7.57 -14.01
N ALA A 311 30.36 -7.61 -14.25
CA ALA A 311 29.78 -8.00 -15.54
C ALA A 311 30.28 -7.09 -16.68
N GLN A 312 30.29 -5.77 -16.46
CA GLN A 312 30.81 -4.81 -17.43
C GLN A 312 32.30 -5.04 -17.73
N LYS A 313 33.12 -5.30 -16.71
CA LYS A 313 34.55 -5.62 -16.88
C LYS A 313 34.78 -6.90 -17.67
N LEU A 314 33.88 -7.89 -17.52
CA LEU A 314 33.93 -9.17 -18.22
C LEU A 314 33.25 -9.16 -19.60
N GLY A 315 32.61 -8.05 -20.00
CA GLY A 315 31.81 -7.99 -21.24
C GLY A 315 30.55 -8.86 -21.20
N LEU A 316 30.03 -9.16 -20.00
CA LEU A 316 28.82 -9.95 -19.77
C LEU A 316 27.57 -9.07 -19.69
N PRO A 317 26.39 -9.61 -20.04
CA PRO A 317 25.14 -8.86 -19.98
C PRO A 317 24.77 -8.51 -18.53
N SER A 318 24.45 -7.24 -18.28
CA SER A 318 23.88 -6.76 -17.01
C SER A 318 23.13 -5.43 -17.22
N SER A 319 22.31 -5.06 -16.24
CA SER A 319 21.80 -3.69 -16.12
C SER A 319 22.97 -2.72 -15.86
N LYS A 320 22.78 -1.44 -16.22
CA LYS A 320 23.81 -0.41 -16.00
C LYS A 320 24.15 -0.31 -14.51
N PRO A 321 25.44 -0.34 -14.12
CA PRO A 321 25.85 -0.27 -12.72
C PRO A 321 25.29 0.95 -11.99
N GLU A 322 25.16 2.09 -12.67
CA GLU A 322 24.61 3.33 -12.09
C GLU A 322 23.13 3.21 -11.75
N ALA A 323 22.36 2.47 -12.57
CA ALA A 323 20.95 2.23 -12.32
C ALA A 323 20.74 1.34 -11.09
N LEU A 324 21.55 0.28 -10.97
CA LEU A 324 21.51 -0.61 -9.81
C LEU A 324 22.01 0.09 -8.54
N MET A 325 23.06 0.90 -8.63
CA MET A 325 23.52 1.74 -7.51
C MET A 325 22.40 2.63 -6.98
N THR A 326 21.63 3.24 -7.89
CA THR A 326 20.50 4.10 -7.53
C THR A 326 19.39 3.28 -6.87
N ALA A 327 19.06 2.10 -7.43
CA ALA A 327 18.00 1.23 -6.91
C ALA A 327 18.34 0.59 -5.55
N THR A 328 19.63 0.39 -5.24
CA THR A 328 20.10 -0.30 -4.02
C THR A 328 20.80 0.66 -3.04
N ASN A 329 20.64 1.98 -3.19
CA ASN A 329 21.28 2.94 -2.31
C ASN A 329 20.57 2.98 -0.94
N ASN A 330 21.17 2.31 0.05
CA ASN A 330 20.68 2.28 1.44
C ASN A 330 21.04 3.52 2.28
N SER A 331 21.70 4.54 1.71
CA SER A 331 21.96 5.81 2.41
C SER A 331 20.80 6.79 2.21
N LEU A 332 19.64 6.48 2.81
CA LEU A 332 18.51 7.42 2.85
C LEU A 332 18.81 8.64 3.75
N PHE A 333 19.77 8.53 4.68
CA PHE A 333 20.09 9.60 5.62
C PHE A 333 20.98 10.71 5.01
N PRO A 334 20.73 11.99 5.34
CA PRO A 334 19.58 12.46 6.11
C PRO A 334 18.27 12.35 5.29
N CYS A 335 17.19 11.91 5.95
CA CYS A 335 15.85 11.80 5.35
C CYS A 335 14.82 12.61 6.13
N ILE A 336 13.73 12.97 5.46
CA ILE A 336 12.52 13.49 6.08
C ILE A 336 11.55 12.32 6.27
N ILE A 337 10.94 12.22 7.45
CA ILE A 337 9.73 11.44 7.66
C ILE A 337 8.55 12.39 7.89
N LYS A 338 7.44 12.16 7.18
CA LYS A 338 6.23 13.00 7.29
C LYS A 338 4.95 12.19 7.06
N PRO A 339 3.79 12.60 7.62
CA PRO A 339 2.51 11.94 7.33
C PRO A 339 2.11 12.11 5.87
N CYS A 340 1.40 11.12 5.30
CA CYS A 340 0.88 11.21 3.93
C CYS A 340 -0.28 12.21 3.80
N ASN A 341 -1.08 12.38 4.86
CA ASN A 341 -2.19 13.34 4.94
C ASN A 341 -1.87 14.45 5.96
N GLY A 342 -0.78 15.18 5.70
CA GLY A 342 -0.27 16.27 6.54
C GLY A 342 -0.68 17.67 6.07
N TRP A 343 -0.57 18.64 6.97
CA TRP A 343 -0.60 20.08 6.66
C TRP A 343 0.17 20.85 7.76
N SER A 344 0.54 22.11 7.50
CA SER A 344 1.22 22.98 8.47
C SER A 344 2.52 22.42 9.06
N SER A 345 3.22 21.56 8.31
CA SER A 345 4.44 20.85 8.75
C SER A 345 4.26 20.02 10.04
N GLU A 346 3.03 19.65 10.40
CA GLU A 346 2.76 18.82 11.58
C GLU A 346 3.30 17.40 11.36
N GLY A 347 4.10 16.90 12.32
CA GLY A 347 4.69 15.56 12.25
C GLY A 347 5.81 15.38 11.21
N VAL A 348 6.40 16.45 10.70
CA VAL A 348 7.56 16.39 9.80
C VAL A 348 8.86 16.39 10.62
N PHE A 349 9.70 15.37 10.44
CA PHE A 349 10.98 15.24 11.15
C PHE A 349 12.15 15.00 10.20
N LEU A 350 13.28 15.64 10.48
CA LEU A 350 14.58 15.34 9.86
C LEU A 350 15.26 14.24 10.67
N ILE A 351 15.62 13.17 10.00
CA ILE A 351 16.20 11.97 10.57
C ILE A 351 17.60 11.77 9.98
N ASN A 352 18.61 11.75 10.83
CA ASN A 352 20.01 11.61 10.43
C ASN A 352 20.54 10.18 10.58
N ASN A 353 19.83 9.33 11.32
CA ASN A 353 20.22 7.94 11.60
C ASN A 353 19.02 7.11 12.08
N ASN A 354 19.22 5.80 12.19
CA ASN A 354 18.17 4.86 12.65
C ASN A 354 17.69 5.11 14.08
N THR A 355 18.52 5.66 14.97
CA THR A 355 18.12 5.96 16.35
C THR A 355 17.09 7.07 16.38
N GLU A 356 17.34 8.17 15.66
CA GLU A 356 16.39 9.27 15.51
C GLU A 356 15.06 8.81 14.87
N LEU A 357 15.11 7.86 13.92
CA LEU A 357 13.90 7.28 13.32
C LEU A 357 13.02 6.59 14.37
N ILE A 358 13.62 5.79 15.25
CA ILE A 358 12.91 5.08 16.32
C ILE A 358 12.31 6.07 17.32
N GLU A 359 13.06 7.12 17.67
CA GLU A 359 12.59 8.16 18.59
C GLU A 359 11.40 8.95 18.02
N ALA A 360 11.36 9.17 16.71
CA ALA A 360 10.25 9.85 16.03
C ALA A 360 8.94 9.05 16.01
N MET A 361 8.98 7.71 16.16
CA MET A 361 7.78 6.86 16.05
C MET A 361 6.72 7.14 17.12
N GLY A 362 7.13 7.48 18.35
CA GLY A 362 6.18 7.77 19.44
C GLY A 362 5.30 9.00 19.15
N PRO A 363 5.89 10.17 18.87
CA PRO A 363 5.15 11.36 18.44
C PRO A 363 4.29 11.13 17.18
N LEU A 364 4.81 10.39 16.19
CA LEU A 364 4.10 10.09 14.95
C LEU A 364 2.86 9.21 15.20
N ASP A 365 2.95 8.19 16.07
CA ASP A 365 1.81 7.34 16.45
C ASP A 365 0.71 8.11 17.20
N ALA A 366 1.07 9.15 17.96
CA ALA A 366 0.07 10.02 18.59
C ALA A 366 -0.67 10.90 17.57
N LEU A 367 0.05 11.41 16.56
CA LEU A 367 -0.50 12.23 15.48
C LEU A 367 -1.36 11.41 14.50
N SER A 368 -0.98 10.15 14.23
CA SER A 368 -1.72 9.27 13.31
C SER A 368 -3.13 8.96 13.78
N LYS A 369 -3.28 8.70 15.08
CA LYS A 369 -4.57 8.38 15.73
C LYS A 369 -5.51 9.57 15.85
N SER A 370 -4.99 10.79 15.73
CA SER A 370 -5.73 12.01 16.03
C SER A 370 -6.04 12.89 14.82
N ARG A 371 -5.13 13.04 13.85
CA ARG A 371 -5.29 14.05 12.78
C ARG A 371 -4.83 13.65 11.37
N HIS A 372 -3.78 12.84 11.23
CA HIS A 372 -3.07 12.69 9.94
C HIS A 372 -3.11 11.28 9.32
N GLY A 373 -3.82 10.34 9.95
CA GLY A 373 -3.89 8.95 9.49
C GLY A 373 -2.60 8.16 9.77
N SER A 374 -2.63 6.85 9.51
CA SER A 374 -1.56 5.92 9.89
C SER A 374 -0.46 5.74 8.84
N GLU A 375 -0.48 6.50 7.75
CA GLU A 375 0.45 6.37 6.63
C GLU A 375 1.50 7.48 6.64
N PHE A 376 2.76 7.12 6.45
CA PHE A 376 3.91 8.02 6.46
C PHE A 376 4.78 7.79 5.23
N VAL A 377 5.49 8.83 4.80
CA VAL A 377 6.49 8.78 3.74
C VAL A 377 7.86 9.11 4.32
N ILE A 378 8.89 8.39 3.86
CA ILE A 378 10.30 8.68 4.11
C ILE A 378 10.93 9.10 2.80
N GLU A 379 11.51 10.29 2.75
CA GLU A 379 12.08 10.88 1.54
C GLU A 379 13.46 11.49 1.81
N ARG A 380 14.27 11.65 0.76
CA ARG A 380 15.59 12.28 0.88
C ARG A 380 15.46 13.73 1.34
N TYR A 381 16.28 14.17 2.27
CA TYR A 381 16.38 15.59 2.64
C TYR A 381 17.13 16.40 1.58
N CYS A 382 16.60 17.56 1.21
CA CYS A 382 17.28 18.55 0.37
C CYS A 382 17.72 19.75 1.22
N ALA A 383 19.02 20.01 1.29
CA ALA A 383 19.58 21.11 2.10
C ALA A 383 19.61 22.49 1.39
N GLY A 384 19.07 22.55 0.16
CA GLY A 384 19.01 23.78 -0.64
C GLY A 384 18.04 24.83 -0.07
N PRO A 385 18.12 26.09 -0.53
CA PRO A 385 17.15 27.13 -0.17
C PRO A 385 15.72 26.70 -0.50
N GLU A 386 14.81 26.90 0.45
CA GLU A 386 13.38 26.65 0.29
C GLU A 386 12.63 27.88 -0.20
N VAL A 387 11.59 27.63 -0.99
CA VAL A 387 10.75 28.64 -1.63
C VAL A 387 9.31 28.16 -1.77
N ASP A 388 8.40 29.14 -1.80
CA ASP A 388 7.08 28.94 -2.38
C ASP A 388 7.08 29.48 -3.80
N ALA A 389 6.64 28.65 -4.74
CA ALA A 389 6.45 28.99 -6.14
C ALA A 389 4.95 28.97 -6.47
N ASN A 390 4.37 30.15 -6.64
CA ASN A 390 2.94 30.32 -6.85
C ASN A 390 2.64 30.56 -8.34
N PHE A 391 1.69 29.78 -8.89
CA PHE A 391 1.27 29.85 -10.29
C PHE A 391 -0.21 30.20 -10.39
N VAL A 392 -0.58 30.97 -11.42
CA VAL A 392 -1.96 31.04 -11.91
C VAL A 392 -2.00 30.42 -13.30
N LEU A 393 -2.72 29.31 -13.44
CA LEU A 393 -2.84 28.55 -14.68
C LEU A 393 -4.23 28.67 -15.30
N LEU A 394 -4.28 28.81 -16.63
CA LEU A 394 -5.48 28.69 -17.43
C LEU A 394 -5.15 27.89 -18.70
N ASP A 395 -5.87 26.80 -18.94
CA ASP A 395 -5.65 25.86 -20.05
C ASP A 395 -4.22 25.31 -20.15
N GLY A 396 -3.50 25.28 -19.03
CA GLY A 396 -2.10 24.89 -18.93
C GLY A 396 -1.10 25.99 -19.25
N GLU A 397 -1.55 27.21 -19.57
CA GLU A 397 -0.67 28.38 -19.72
C GLU A 397 -0.44 29.08 -18.38
N ILE A 398 0.77 29.58 -18.16
CA ILE A 398 1.11 30.39 -16.99
C ILE A 398 0.67 31.84 -17.24
N LEU A 399 -0.36 32.30 -16.53
CA LEU A 399 -0.83 33.68 -16.57
C LEU A 399 -0.11 34.59 -15.57
N PHE A 400 0.24 34.04 -14.40
CA PHE A 400 1.03 34.72 -13.38
C PHE A 400 1.93 33.72 -12.66
N PHE A 401 3.13 34.15 -12.28
CA PHE A 401 4.11 33.34 -11.57
C PHE A 401 4.96 34.23 -10.67
N GLU A 402 5.13 33.83 -9.42
CA GLU A 402 6.05 34.46 -8.48
C GLU A 402 6.69 33.42 -7.56
N VAL A 403 7.85 33.78 -6.99
CA VAL A 403 8.58 32.94 -6.03
C VAL A 403 8.93 33.80 -4.82
N CYS A 404 8.70 33.26 -3.63
CA CYS A 404 9.15 33.87 -2.37
C CYS A 404 10.14 32.96 -1.64
N ASP A 405 11.03 33.57 -0.87
CA ASP A 405 11.97 32.84 -0.03
C ASP A 405 11.26 32.37 1.24
N ASP A 406 11.37 31.10 1.56
CA ASP A 406 10.97 30.57 2.87
C ASP A 406 12.23 30.30 3.71
N PHE A 407 12.34 30.99 4.84
CA PHE A 407 13.58 30.99 5.61
C PHE A 407 13.80 29.65 6.33
N PRO A 408 15.06 29.28 6.63
CA PRO A 408 15.37 28.05 7.34
C PRO A 408 14.61 27.95 8.67
N LYS A 409 13.94 26.82 8.88
CA LYS A 409 13.22 26.49 10.11
C LYS A 409 14.18 25.93 11.16
N SER A 410 13.75 25.79 12.40
CA SER A 410 14.65 25.33 13.48
C SER A 410 15.17 23.90 13.27
N ALA A 411 14.42 23.05 12.56
CA ALA A 411 14.83 21.70 12.16
C ALA A 411 15.79 21.63 10.97
N ASP A 412 15.95 22.71 10.20
CA ASP A 412 16.87 22.71 9.07
C ASP A 412 18.32 22.62 9.54
N THR A 413 19.16 21.98 8.73
CA THR A 413 20.61 21.93 8.96
C THR A 413 21.26 23.32 9.01
N ASN A 414 20.62 24.31 8.40
CA ASN A 414 21.04 25.71 8.38
C ASN A 414 20.15 26.60 9.28
N GLY A 415 19.29 26.01 10.11
CA GLY A 415 18.38 26.68 11.03
C GLY A 415 19.08 27.27 12.26
N SER A 416 18.48 28.30 12.86
CA SER A 416 18.98 28.88 14.12
C SER A 416 18.44 28.11 15.32
N CYS A 417 19.31 27.56 16.18
CA CYS A 417 18.96 26.76 17.37
C CYS A 417 18.36 27.58 18.54
N SER A 418 17.75 28.74 18.27
CA SER A 418 17.42 29.75 19.30
C SER A 418 16.12 29.49 20.06
N GLY A 419 15.40 28.41 19.76
CA GLY A 419 14.21 27.95 20.49
C GLY A 419 14.28 26.44 20.70
N GLY A 420 13.89 25.96 21.89
CA GLY A 420 14.11 24.57 22.33
C GLY A 420 13.39 23.45 21.58
N ALA A 421 12.73 23.72 20.45
CA ALA A 421 12.03 22.72 19.64
C ALA A 421 12.59 22.67 18.21
N ASN A 422 13.00 21.47 17.77
CA ASN A 422 13.55 21.16 16.45
C ASN A 422 12.40 20.88 15.47
N THR A 423 11.85 21.91 14.82
CA THR A 423 10.61 21.82 14.03
C THR A 423 10.72 22.47 12.65
N PHE A 424 9.89 22.04 11.69
CA PHE A 424 9.72 22.67 10.37
C PHE A 424 8.60 23.73 10.33
N ILE A 425 8.31 24.35 11.48
CA ILE A 425 7.32 25.43 11.56
C ILE A 425 7.92 26.70 10.95
N GLU A 426 7.18 27.31 10.03
CA GLU A 426 7.55 28.56 9.34
C GLU A 426 7.90 29.69 10.33
N LEU A 427 8.91 30.50 9.98
CA LEU A 427 9.34 31.62 10.83
C LEU A 427 9.19 32.96 10.11
N ASP A 428 9.80 33.10 8.94
CA ASP A 428 9.73 34.29 8.10
C ASP A 428 9.68 33.87 6.62
N SER A 429 8.88 34.57 5.81
CA SER A 429 8.90 34.42 4.35
C SER A 429 9.09 35.79 3.68
N VAL A 430 9.88 35.86 2.62
CA VAL A 430 10.28 37.14 2.00
C VAL A 430 9.90 37.21 0.53
N PHE A 431 9.17 38.28 0.20
CA PHE A 431 8.57 38.51 -1.11
C PHE A 431 9.18 39.77 -1.77
N PRO A 432 9.70 39.68 -3.00
CA PRO A 432 9.97 38.48 -3.78
C PRO A 432 11.27 37.77 -3.33
N SER A 433 11.50 36.56 -3.86
CA SER A 433 12.73 35.79 -3.68
C SER A 433 13.99 36.53 -4.14
N LYS A 434 15.12 36.27 -3.47
CA LYS A 434 16.47 36.73 -3.86
C LYS A 434 17.27 35.64 -4.61
N LEU A 435 16.65 34.52 -4.98
CA LEU A 435 17.29 33.52 -5.81
C LEU A 435 17.78 34.11 -7.14
N PRO A 436 18.87 33.58 -7.72
CA PRO A 436 19.29 33.95 -9.08
C PRO A 436 18.17 33.70 -10.09
N GLU A 437 18.04 34.57 -11.09
CA GLU A 437 17.00 34.48 -12.13
C GLU A 437 17.02 33.13 -12.87
N SER A 438 18.22 32.54 -13.05
CA SER A 438 18.36 31.20 -13.62
C SER A 438 17.70 30.11 -12.78
N GLU A 439 17.76 30.22 -11.45
CA GLU A 439 17.16 29.26 -10.52
C GLU A 439 15.64 29.49 -10.38
N ILE A 440 15.19 30.74 -10.43
CA ILE A 440 13.75 31.07 -10.52
C ILE A 440 13.15 30.49 -11.83
N ASN A 441 13.84 30.63 -12.95
CA ASN A 441 13.40 30.05 -14.23
C ASN A 441 13.43 28.52 -14.22
N LEU A 442 14.43 27.91 -13.56
CA LEU A 442 14.49 26.47 -13.35
C LEU A 442 13.24 25.97 -12.60
N LEU A 443 12.88 26.61 -11.48
CA LEU A 443 11.67 26.29 -10.72
C LEU A 443 10.41 26.46 -11.58
N ARG A 444 10.29 27.59 -12.29
CA ARG A 444 9.16 27.88 -13.19
C ARG A 444 8.94 26.75 -14.18
N ILE A 445 9.99 26.32 -14.89
CA ILE A 445 9.91 25.30 -15.95
C ILE A 445 9.64 23.91 -15.34
N CYS A 446 10.40 23.51 -14.33
CA CYS A 446 10.30 22.17 -13.75
C CYS A 446 8.93 21.95 -13.10
N PHE A 447 8.47 22.91 -12.29
CA PHE A 447 7.21 22.77 -11.57
C PHE A 447 6.01 22.87 -12.51
N HIS A 448 6.04 23.77 -13.50
CA HIS A 448 4.99 23.83 -14.52
C HIS A 448 4.86 22.52 -15.32
N ASN A 449 5.99 21.95 -15.75
CA ASN A 449 5.98 20.65 -16.43
C ASN A 449 5.39 19.54 -15.55
N THR A 450 5.66 19.54 -14.25
CA THR A 450 5.07 18.58 -13.30
C THR A 450 3.55 18.79 -13.19
N LEU A 451 3.08 20.03 -13.03
CA LEU A 451 1.65 20.36 -12.99
C LEU A 451 0.92 19.86 -14.25
N LEU A 452 1.50 20.08 -15.43
CA LEU A 452 0.92 19.61 -16.70
C LEU A 452 0.86 18.08 -16.80
N ARG A 453 1.89 17.36 -16.34
CA ARG A 453 1.93 15.88 -16.33
C ARG A 453 0.88 15.28 -15.39
N LEU A 454 0.57 15.97 -14.29
CA LEU A 454 -0.48 15.59 -13.35
C LEU A 454 -1.89 15.99 -13.83
N GLY A 455 -2.01 16.67 -14.96
CA GLY A 455 -3.30 17.15 -15.49
C GLY A 455 -3.82 18.43 -14.84
N LEU A 456 -3.02 19.08 -13.99
CA LEU A 456 -3.36 20.34 -13.32
C LEU A 456 -3.16 21.51 -14.29
N ARG A 457 -4.23 21.88 -14.99
CA ARG A 457 -4.21 22.88 -16.08
C ARG A 457 -4.87 24.22 -15.74
N ASN A 458 -5.73 24.25 -14.72
CA ASN A 458 -6.53 25.42 -14.38
C ASN A 458 -6.53 25.63 -12.86
N GLY A 459 -6.25 26.85 -12.41
CA GLY A 459 -6.34 27.23 -11.00
C GLY A 459 -5.14 28.03 -10.50
N VAL A 460 -5.23 28.42 -9.23
CA VAL A 460 -4.08 28.94 -8.48
C VAL A 460 -3.37 27.75 -7.84
N MET A 461 -2.08 27.60 -8.08
CA MET A 461 -1.26 26.48 -7.59
C MET A 461 -0.15 27.04 -6.71
N HIS A 462 -0.17 26.66 -5.44
CA HIS A 462 0.89 26.94 -4.48
C HIS A 462 1.79 25.72 -4.39
N LEU A 463 3.08 25.87 -4.71
CA LEU A 463 4.02 24.76 -4.69
C LEU A 463 5.16 25.11 -3.75
N GLU A 464 5.48 24.19 -2.85
CA GLU A 464 6.62 24.29 -1.95
C GLU A 464 7.77 23.52 -2.56
N GLY A 465 8.97 24.08 -2.52
CA GLY A 465 10.13 23.47 -3.15
C GLY A 465 11.45 23.98 -2.64
N ARG A 466 12.52 23.27 -3.00
CA ARG A 466 13.90 23.65 -2.73
C ARG A 466 14.72 23.68 -4.02
N VAL A 467 15.85 24.39 -3.99
CA VAL A 467 16.84 24.32 -5.07
C VAL A 467 18.05 23.52 -4.59
N ASP A 468 18.11 22.23 -4.96
CA ASP A 468 19.25 21.38 -4.66
C ASP A 468 20.49 21.89 -5.41
N ASN A 469 21.67 21.82 -4.78
CA ASN A 469 22.92 22.37 -5.32
C ASN A 469 22.83 23.86 -5.76
N SER A 470 21.98 24.66 -5.11
CA SER A 470 21.88 26.10 -5.40
C SER A 470 23.23 26.82 -5.31
N THR A 471 23.40 27.81 -6.17
CA THR A 471 24.57 28.71 -6.19
C THR A 471 24.58 29.71 -5.03
N VAL A 472 23.46 29.82 -4.30
CA VAL A 472 23.31 30.65 -3.11
C VAL A 472 22.99 29.81 -1.87
N GLU A 473 23.25 30.37 -0.70
CA GLU A 473 22.93 29.78 0.60
C GLU A 473 22.51 30.88 1.59
N TYR A 474 21.72 30.50 2.60
CA TYR A 474 21.38 31.41 3.68
C TYR A 474 22.58 31.66 4.58
N ARG A 475 22.88 32.93 4.84
CA ARG A 475 23.98 33.33 5.72
C ARG A 475 23.63 34.59 6.51
N THR A 476 23.99 34.62 7.78
CA THR A 476 23.86 35.81 8.63
C THR A 476 25.08 36.71 8.44
N GLU A 477 24.86 37.92 7.94
CA GLU A 477 25.87 38.97 7.82
C GLU A 477 25.32 40.27 8.40
N GLY A 478 26.11 41.00 9.19
CA GLY A 478 25.63 42.24 9.84
C GLY A 478 24.42 42.03 10.77
N GLY A 479 24.19 40.80 11.25
CA GLY A 479 23.05 40.46 12.10
C GLY A 479 21.72 40.29 11.36
N VAL A 480 21.74 40.17 10.02
CA VAL A 480 20.60 39.91 9.15
C VAL A 480 20.85 38.60 8.38
N LEU A 481 19.91 37.66 8.46
CA LEU A 481 19.90 36.42 7.68
C LEU A 481 19.32 36.69 6.28
N ASP A 482 20.03 36.30 5.23
CA ASP A 482 19.55 36.43 3.85
C ASP A 482 20.31 35.47 2.90
N LEU A 483 19.85 35.33 1.65
CA LEU A 483 20.54 34.57 0.62
C LEU A 483 21.81 35.30 0.14
N ARG A 484 22.90 34.54 0.03
CA ARG A 484 24.24 34.99 -0.37
C ARG A 484 24.90 33.99 -1.32
N PRO A 485 25.77 34.43 -2.26
CA PRO A 485 26.53 33.51 -3.11
C PRO A 485 27.40 32.54 -2.29
N ARG A 486 27.42 31.27 -2.70
CA ARG A 486 28.31 30.26 -2.11
C ARG A 486 29.77 30.56 -2.47
N ALA A 487 30.70 30.40 -1.53
CA ALA A 487 32.12 30.70 -1.74
C ALA A 487 32.77 29.80 -2.82
N ALA A 488 33.66 30.38 -3.64
CA ALA A 488 34.35 29.68 -4.74
C ALA A 488 35.22 28.48 -4.29
N GLU A 489 35.72 28.50 -3.04
CA GLU A 489 36.51 27.40 -2.46
C GLU A 489 35.68 26.15 -2.14
N ALA A 490 34.36 26.31 -1.92
CA ALA A 490 33.42 25.20 -1.81
C ALA A 490 33.04 24.62 -3.18
N GLN A 491 33.25 25.39 -4.26
CA GLN A 491 32.97 24.99 -5.64
C GLN A 491 34.11 24.14 -6.25
N SER A 492 35.28 24.05 -5.60
CA SER A 492 36.47 23.38 -6.15
C SER A 492 36.81 22.00 -5.56
N ARG A 493 36.02 21.46 -4.61
CA ARG A 493 36.31 20.18 -3.92
C ARG A 493 35.46 18.97 -4.35
N GLY A 494 34.68 19.08 -5.43
CA GLY A 494 33.94 17.97 -6.02
C GLY A 494 33.38 18.35 -7.39
N ALA A 495 33.01 17.37 -8.22
CA ALA A 495 32.33 17.63 -9.49
C ALA A 495 31.07 18.48 -9.24
N ILE A 496 31.03 19.69 -9.80
CA ILE A 496 29.95 20.66 -9.60
C ILE A 496 28.65 20.06 -10.16
N LYS A 497 27.72 19.69 -9.29
CA LYS A 497 26.35 19.39 -9.71
C LYS A 497 25.64 20.72 -9.99
N SER A 498 24.95 20.81 -11.12
CA SER A 498 24.13 21.98 -11.46
C SER A 498 22.95 22.12 -10.49
N PRO A 499 22.43 23.34 -10.26
CA PRO A 499 21.20 23.52 -9.50
C PRO A 499 20.05 22.68 -10.08
N GLU A 500 19.27 22.06 -9.20
CA GLU A 500 18.12 21.22 -9.55
C GLU A 500 16.88 21.63 -8.76
N ALA A 501 15.73 21.70 -9.42
CA ALA A 501 14.46 21.98 -8.76
C ALA A 501 13.98 20.74 -7.99
N TRP A 502 13.79 20.89 -6.69
CA TRP A 502 13.31 19.85 -5.79
C TRP A 502 11.90 20.20 -5.31
N LEU A 503 10.89 19.52 -5.85
CA LEU A 503 9.50 19.75 -5.46
C LEU A 503 9.18 19.02 -4.14
N ILE A 504 8.62 19.73 -3.17
CA ILE A 504 8.24 19.18 -1.85
C ILE A 504 6.75 18.88 -1.80
N GLU A 505 5.92 19.84 -2.18
CA GLU A 505 4.46 19.75 -2.07
C GLU A 505 3.75 20.51 -3.18
N ILE A 506 2.60 20.00 -3.64
CA ILE A 506 1.70 20.71 -4.55
C ILE A 506 0.36 20.95 -3.86
N ASN A 507 -0.01 22.22 -3.75
CA ASN A 507 -1.28 22.67 -3.20
C ASN A 507 -2.10 23.36 -4.30
N PRO A 508 -3.16 22.73 -4.86
CA PRO A 508 -3.99 23.31 -5.92
C PRO A 508 -5.00 24.32 -5.34
N ARG A 509 -4.45 25.33 -4.66
CA ARG A 509 -5.14 26.42 -3.97
C ARG A 509 -4.19 27.61 -3.83
N PRO A 510 -4.69 28.81 -3.55
CA PRO A 510 -3.84 29.90 -3.07
C PRO A 510 -3.00 29.50 -1.84
N PRO A 511 -1.82 30.12 -1.64
CA PRO A 511 -1.07 30.01 -0.40
C PRO A 511 -1.93 30.46 0.78
N GLY A 512 -1.50 30.10 2.00
CA GLY A 512 -2.20 30.50 3.22
C GLY A 512 -2.59 31.98 3.22
N MET A 513 -3.73 32.31 3.87
CA MET A 513 -4.35 33.64 3.78
C MET A 513 -3.37 34.82 3.97
N LYS A 514 -2.35 34.65 4.82
CA LYS A 514 -1.34 35.67 5.13
C LYS A 514 -0.38 35.91 3.96
N GLY A 515 0.07 34.85 3.28
CA GLY A 515 0.90 34.94 2.07
C GLY A 515 0.13 35.51 0.88
N THR A 516 -1.13 35.11 0.68
CA THR A 516 -1.98 35.66 -0.39
C THR A 516 -2.15 37.18 -0.26
N GLN A 517 -2.31 37.71 0.97
CA GLN A 517 -2.38 39.16 1.22
C GLN A 517 -1.09 39.88 0.84
N VAL A 518 0.08 39.23 0.98
CA VAL A 518 1.34 39.82 0.54
C VAL A 518 1.31 40.02 -0.97
N ILE A 519 0.92 39.02 -1.76
CA ILE A 519 0.85 39.09 -3.23
C ILE A 519 -0.11 40.16 -3.73
N GLU A 520 -1.29 40.26 -3.13
CA GLU A 520 -2.26 41.33 -3.44
C GLU A 520 -1.59 42.71 -3.27
N SER A 521 -0.87 42.89 -2.16
CA SER A 521 -0.24 44.17 -1.84
C SER A 521 1.05 44.44 -2.63
N THR A 522 1.87 43.42 -2.91
CA THR A 522 3.16 43.58 -3.60
C THR A 522 2.99 43.64 -5.11
N HIS A 523 2.11 42.82 -5.70
CA HIS A 523 1.92 42.68 -7.14
C HIS A 523 0.57 43.18 -7.67
N GLY A 524 -0.44 43.37 -6.81
CA GLY A 524 -1.78 43.78 -7.24
C GLY A 524 -2.64 42.64 -7.78
N VAL A 525 -2.23 41.38 -7.55
CA VAL A 525 -2.90 40.19 -8.08
C VAL A 525 -3.72 39.53 -6.96
N ASP A 526 -5.04 39.42 -7.16
CA ASP A 526 -5.97 38.79 -6.22
C ASP A 526 -6.19 37.32 -6.56
N TYR A 527 -5.51 36.43 -5.84
CA TYR A 527 -5.65 34.98 -6.03
C TYR A 527 -7.05 34.43 -5.70
N TRP A 528 -7.79 35.03 -4.77
CA TRP A 528 -9.13 34.55 -4.42
C TRP A 528 -10.11 34.85 -5.53
N GLY A 529 -10.10 36.09 -6.04
CA GLY A 529 -10.90 36.49 -7.20
C GLY A 529 -10.56 35.65 -8.44
N LEU A 530 -9.26 35.42 -8.71
CA LEU A 530 -8.82 34.58 -9.83
C LEU A 530 -9.29 33.13 -9.68
N GLY A 531 -9.19 32.54 -8.49
CA GLY A 531 -9.71 31.20 -8.22
C GLY A 531 -11.20 31.06 -8.54
N MET A 532 -12.01 32.07 -8.16
CA MET A 532 -13.45 32.11 -8.46
C MET A 532 -13.70 32.23 -9.97
N LEU A 533 -12.99 33.12 -10.67
CA LEU A 533 -13.16 33.33 -12.11
C LEU A 533 -12.77 32.09 -12.92
N ILE A 534 -11.69 31.41 -12.53
CA ILE A 534 -11.27 30.15 -13.16
C ILE A 534 -12.33 29.06 -12.94
N ALA A 535 -12.89 28.94 -11.73
CA ALA A 535 -13.96 27.99 -11.43
C ALA A 535 -15.23 28.26 -12.26
N LEU A 536 -15.54 29.54 -12.49
CA LEU A 536 -16.65 29.99 -13.34
C LEU A 536 -16.33 29.93 -14.84
N ARG A 537 -15.11 29.52 -15.23
CA ARG A 537 -14.60 29.49 -16.62
C ARG A 537 -14.63 30.86 -17.30
N ASP A 538 -14.43 31.93 -16.55
CA ASP A 538 -14.32 33.29 -17.05
C ASP A 538 -12.88 33.63 -17.41
N GLY A 539 -12.44 33.13 -18.56
CA GLY A 539 -11.06 33.29 -19.02
C GLY A 539 -10.67 34.73 -19.33
N GLU A 540 -11.61 35.57 -19.77
CA GLU A 540 -11.33 36.97 -20.12
C GLU A 540 -10.97 37.80 -18.89
N ARG A 541 -11.81 37.77 -17.84
CA ARG A 541 -11.50 38.47 -16.59
C ARG A 541 -10.31 37.86 -15.87
N THR A 542 -10.13 36.54 -15.94
CA THR A 542 -8.94 35.88 -15.39
C THR A 542 -7.67 36.46 -16.02
N LYS A 543 -7.58 36.47 -17.37
CA LYS A 543 -6.42 37.04 -18.08
C LYS A 543 -6.20 38.52 -17.77
N ALA A 544 -7.27 39.30 -17.64
CA ALA A 544 -7.16 40.72 -17.30
C ALA A 544 -6.60 40.94 -15.89
N LEU A 545 -7.05 40.18 -14.90
CA LEU A 545 -6.70 40.35 -13.48
C LEU A 545 -5.38 39.67 -13.08
N CYS A 546 -4.79 38.83 -13.94
CA CYS A 546 -3.45 38.28 -13.73
C CYS A 546 -2.31 39.27 -14.01
N ASN A 547 -2.59 40.48 -14.53
CA ASN A 547 -1.54 41.46 -14.83
C ASN A 547 -1.03 42.13 -13.55
N PRO A 548 0.25 41.93 -13.17
CA PRO A 548 0.82 42.61 -12.01
C PRO A 548 1.09 44.10 -12.30
N TYR A 549 1.52 44.84 -11.28
CA TYR A 549 2.00 46.21 -11.47
C TYR A 549 3.10 46.29 -12.55
N ARG A 550 3.04 47.35 -13.36
CA ARG A 550 3.89 47.55 -14.55
C ARG A 550 5.39 47.40 -14.32
N ASN A 551 5.88 47.78 -13.14
CA ASN A 551 7.31 47.77 -12.80
C ASN A 551 7.68 46.61 -11.86
N GLY A 552 6.85 45.57 -11.80
CA GLY A 552 7.01 44.48 -10.85
C GLY A 552 6.56 44.87 -9.43
N PRO A 553 7.04 44.16 -8.39
CA PRO A 553 6.56 44.37 -7.03
C PRO A 553 6.90 45.77 -6.51
N GLN A 554 5.94 46.42 -5.85
CA GLN A 554 6.10 47.81 -5.41
C GLN A 554 7.00 48.00 -4.16
N TYR A 555 7.30 46.91 -3.44
CA TYR A 555 8.22 46.86 -2.30
C TYR A 555 8.63 45.42 -1.99
N THR A 556 9.64 45.26 -1.13
CA THR A 556 9.90 43.98 -0.45
C THR A 556 9.03 43.89 0.80
N CYS A 557 8.43 42.72 1.02
CA CYS A 557 7.65 42.40 2.21
C CYS A 557 8.21 41.16 2.89
N VAL A 558 8.29 41.18 4.22
CA VAL A 558 8.63 40.05 5.08
C VAL A 558 7.37 39.70 5.87
N MET A 559 6.89 38.48 5.69
CA MET A 559 5.83 37.91 6.53
C MET A 559 6.48 37.34 7.77
N VAL A 560 6.19 37.94 8.93
CA VAL A 560 6.81 37.60 10.22
C VAL A 560 5.80 36.85 11.09
N PHE A 561 6.11 35.62 11.47
CA PHE A 561 5.35 34.89 12.49
C PHE A 561 6.00 35.03 13.87
N ILE A 562 5.15 35.26 14.89
CA ILE A 562 5.55 35.27 16.29
C ILE A 562 5.13 33.94 16.93
N PRO A 563 6.06 32.99 17.15
CA PRO A 563 5.74 31.72 17.82
C PRO A 563 5.56 31.91 19.33
N ALA A 564 4.92 30.94 19.99
CA ALA A 564 4.93 30.87 21.44
C ALA A 564 6.30 30.40 21.95
N ASP A 565 6.96 31.23 22.75
CA ASP A 565 8.21 30.88 23.42
C ASP A 565 7.91 30.40 24.86
N TYR A 566 8.25 29.15 25.15
CA TYR A 566 8.11 28.54 26.47
C TYR A 566 9.49 28.16 27.02
N ASP A 567 9.68 28.35 28.32
CA ASP A 567 10.78 27.72 29.05
C ASP A 567 10.63 26.19 28.92
N VAL A 568 11.69 25.50 28.48
CA VAL A 568 11.75 24.04 28.22
C VAL A 568 11.27 23.22 29.42
N SER A 569 11.29 23.78 30.63
CA SER A 569 10.79 23.14 31.85
C SER A 569 9.26 23.24 32.06
N SER A 570 8.54 23.98 31.20
CA SER A 570 7.10 24.24 31.32
C SER A 570 6.29 23.52 30.26
N ALA A 571 5.39 22.64 30.70
CA ALA A 571 4.67 21.74 29.78
C ALA A 571 3.63 22.45 28.90
N GLU A 572 2.94 23.50 29.39
CA GLU A 572 1.88 24.23 28.68
C GLU A 572 1.56 25.57 29.39
N GLY A 573 1.02 26.57 28.68
CA GLY A 573 0.67 27.88 29.26
C GLY A 573 -0.66 28.48 28.77
N ILE A 574 -1.30 29.26 29.64
CA ILE A 574 -2.48 30.08 29.30
C ILE A 574 -1.99 31.46 28.87
N PHE A 575 -2.34 31.91 27.66
CA PHE A 575 -1.98 33.23 27.16
C PHE A 575 -2.60 34.33 28.03
N ASP A 576 -1.80 35.25 28.58
CA ASP A 576 -2.25 36.27 29.55
C ASP A 576 -2.09 37.72 29.04
N SER A 577 -1.63 37.89 27.81
CA SER A 577 -1.54 39.20 27.16
C SER A 577 -2.88 39.61 26.54
N GLY A 578 -3.04 40.93 26.33
CA GLY A 578 -4.07 41.47 25.44
C GLY A 578 -3.68 41.28 23.97
N ASP A 579 -4.16 42.14 23.07
CA ASP A 579 -3.69 42.14 21.69
C ASP A 579 -2.23 42.63 21.64
N ILE A 580 -1.31 41.72 21.30
CA ILE A 580 0.13 42.01 21.29
C ILE A 580 0.57 42.84 20.08
N CYS A 581 -0.26 42.93 19.04
CA CYS A 581 -0.03 43.82 17.90
C CYS A 581 -0.36 45.26 18.28
N ASP A 582 -1.52 45.48 18.93
CA ASP A 582 -1.91 46.81 19.40
C ASP A 582 -0.94 47.34 20.46
N ASP A 583 -0.48 46.49 21.39
CA ASP A 583 0.56 46.86 22.35
C ASP A 583 1.86 47.32 21.66
N LEU A 584 2.30 46.59 20.62
CA LEU A 584 3.48 46.98 19.85
C LEU A 584 3.30 48.36 19.22
N PHE A 585 2.20 48.63 18.52
CA PHE A 585 2.02 49.90 17.82
C PHE A 585 1.75 51.09 18.74
N ASN A 586 1.16 50.85 19.91
CA ASN A 586 1.04 51.88 20.94
C ASN A 586 2.42 52.31 21.47
N ARG A 587 3.36 51.36 21.61
CA ARG A 587 4.74 51.64 22.06
C ARG A 587 5.66 52.13 20.95
N ARG A 588 5.48 51.62 19.74
CA ARG A 588 6.34 51.83 18.55
C ARG A 588 5.51 52.26 17.34
N PRO A 589 4.87 53.44 17.37
CA PRO A 589 4.08 53.95 16.25
C PRO A 589 4.94 54.18 14.99
N ASP A 590 6.26 54.33 15.17
CA ASP A 590 7.23 54.43 14.08
C ASP A 590 7.31 53.16 13.22
N LEU A 591 7.00 51.97 13.77
CA LEU A 591 6.97 50.70 13.05
C LEU A 591 5.66 50.51 12.27
N ALA A 592 4.54 51.05 12.75
CA ALA A 592 3.22 50.88 12.15
C ALA A 592 3.18 51.33 10.68
N LYS A 593 3.94 52.38 10.32
CA LYS A 593 4.03 52.90 8.95
C LYS A 593 4.64 51.91 7.94
N ASN A 594 5.31 50.87 8.43
CA ASN A 594 5.99 49.83 7.65
C ASN A 594 5.31 48.47 7.81
N VAL A 595 4.11 48.41 8.38
CA VAL A 595 3.31 47.18 8.48
C VAL A 595 2.03 47.33 7.67
N SER A 596 1.82 46.46 6.70
CA SER A 596 0.66 46.52 5.79
C SER A 596 -0.56 45.74 6.31
N ARG A 597 -0.31 44.64 7.02
CA ARG A 597 -1.29 43.75 7.65
C ARG A 597 -0.67 43.14 8.90
N TYR A 598 -1.51 42.84 9.88
CA TYR A 598 -1.11 42.18 11.13
C TYR A 598 -2.33 41.52 11.78
N GLY A 599 -2.08 40.66 12.76
CA GLY A 599 -3.16 40.17 13.63
C GLY A 599 -2.68 39.31 14.78
N CYS A 600 -3.30 39.51 15.94
CA CYS A 600 -3.15 38.62 17.09
C CYS A 600 -4.02 37.37 16.89
N LEU A 601 -3.38 36.20 16.85
CA LEU A 601 -4.02 34.91 16.55
C LEU A 601 -4.58 34.22 17.80
N VAL A 602 -4.20 34.71 18.98
CA VAL A 602 -4.55 34.13 20.28
C VAL A 602 -5.28 35.16 21.13
N LYS A 603 -6.28 34.71 21.89
CA LYS A 603 -7.03 35.54 22.85
C LYS A 603 -6.55 35.32 24.27
N LYS A 604 -6.64 36.35 25.11
CA LYS A 604 -6.38 36.23 26.55
C LYS A 604 -7.21 35.10 27.15
N GLY A 605 -6.57 34.21 27.91
CA GLY A 605 -7.20 33.04 28.52
C GLY A 605 -7.17 31.78 27.66
N GLN A 606 -6.77 31.87 26.38
CA GLN A 606 -6.66 30.71 25.50
C GLN A 606 -5.47 29.83 25.91
N LYS A 607 -5.66 28.51 25.86
CA LYS A 607 -4.59 27.54 26.01
C LYS A 607 -3.79 27.49 24.72
N VAL A 608 -2.47 27.66 24.82
CA VAL A 608 -1.56 27.52 23.68
C VAL A 608 -0.69 26.27 23.92
N ALA A 609 -0.57 25.42 22.90
CA ALA A 609 0.16 24.18 22.96
C ALA A 609 1.68 24.43 22.95
N HIS A 610 2.44 23.55 23.60
CA HIS A 610 3.90 23.63 23.57
C HIS A 610 4.43 23.24 22.16
N PRO A 611 5.42 23.96 21.60
CA PRO A 611 5.98 23.69 20.27
C PRO A 611 6.49 22.25 20.09
N SER A 612 6.95 21.59 21.17
CA SER A 612 7.42 20.19 21.12
C SER A 612 6.34 19.16 20.79
N HIS A 613 5.05 19.53 20.81
CA HIS A 613 3.98 18.62 20.40
C HIS A 613 3.85 18.53 18.86
N GLY A 614 4.66 19.28 18.10
CA GLY A 614 4.62 19.27 16.64
C GLY A 614 3.39 19.97 16.05
N VAL A 615 2.68 20.75 16.87
CA VAL A 615 1.51 21.55 16.46
C VAL A 615 1.87 23.03 16.44
N ASN A 616 1.37 23.76 15.45
CA ASN A 616 1.60 25.19 15.29
C ASN A 616 1.11 26.00 16.52
N SER A 617 1.96 26.90 17.02
CA SER A 617 1.70 27.73 18.21
C SER A 617 1.90 29.24 17.96
N PHE A 618 1.64 29.73 16.74
CA PHE A 618 1.76 31.16 16.43
C PHE A 618 0.81 32.04 17.27
N LEU A 619 1.37 33.08 17.88
CA LEU A 619 0.69 34.08 18.68
C LEU A 619 0.18 35.26 17.83
N ALA A 620 0.96 35.69 16.85
CA ALA A 620 0.65 36.80 15.96
C ALA A 620 1.41 36.71 14.62
N TYR A 621 1.01 37.53 13.65
CA TYR A 621 1.75 37.74 12.42
C TYR A 621 1.81 39.23 12.02
N PHE A 622 2.84 39.60 11.26
CA PHE A 622 3.03 40.95 10.71
C PHE A 622 3.57 40.89 9.27
N ASN A 623 2.96 41.64 8.36
CA ASN A 623 3.46 41.83 7.00
C ASN A 623 4.26 43.14 6.95
N VAL A 624 5.57 43.04 7.22
CA VAL A 624 6.50 44.17 7.34
C VAL A 624 7.10 44.49 5.97
N PHE A 625 6.97 45.72 5.49
CA PHE A 625 7.44 46.11 4.17
C PHE A 625 8.41 47.29 4.19
N SER A 626 9.31 47.35 3.19
CA SER A 626 10.12 48.52 2.93
C SER A 626 10.25 48.81 1.43
N ARG A 627 10.09 50.08 1.08
CA ARG A 627 10.37 50.61 -0.26
C ARG A 627 11.85 50.94 -0.48
N LYS A 628 12.67 50.92 0.57
CA LYS A 628 14.12 51.18 0.46
C LYS A 628 14.88 49.96 -0.08
N GLY A 629 14.30 48.76 0.07
CA GLY A 629 14.88 47.51 -0.40
C GLY A 629 14.79 46.40 0.65
N ARG A 630 15.24 45.22 0.25
CA ARG A 630 15.14 43.97 1.03
C ARG A 630 15.86 44.02 2.38
N GLU A 631 17.08 44.55 2.41
CA GLU A 631 17.88 44.62 3.64
C GLU A 631 17.18 45.48 4.72
N ASP A 632 16.57 46.60 4.33
CA ASP A 632 15.82 47.45 5.26
C ASP A 632 14.53 46.77 5.73
N ALA A 633 13.84 46.02 4.86
CA ALA A 633 12.67 45.23 5.24
C ALA A 633 13.01 44.15 6.27
N LEU A 634 14.09 43.39 6.04
CA LEU A 634 14.58 42.36 6.98
C LEU A 634 15.00 42.95 8.32
N ARG A 635 15.68 44.11 8.31
CA ARG A 635 16.05 44.83 9.53
C ARG A 635 14.81 45.28 10.32
N LEU A 636 13.79 45.81 9.65
CA LEU A 636 12.54 46.20 10.29
C LEU A 636 11.77 44.99 10.84
N ALA A 637 11.74 43.87 10.11
CA ALA A 637 11.13 42.62 10.55
C ALA A 637 11.77 42.10 11.84
N LYS A 638 13.11 42.13 11.92
CA LYS A 638 13.86 41.80 13.14
C LYS A 638 13.46 42.69 14.32
N ILE A 639 13.40 44.00 14.11
CA ILE A 639 12.99 44.96 15.16
C ILE A 639 11.56 44.69 15.62
N VAL A 640 10.64 44.41 14.71
CA VAL A 640 9.25 44.03 15.06
C VAL A 640 9.26 42.80 15.96
N ARG A 641 9.98 41.74 15.57
CA ARG A 641 10.08 40.49 16.35
C ARG A 641 10.64 40.73 17.75
N GLU A 642 11.70 41.53 17.89
CA GLU A 642 12.35 41.84 19.18
C GLU A 642 11.48 42.71 20.10
N GLU A 643 10.58 43.52 19.54
CA GLU A 643 9.76 44.47 20.30
C GLU A 643 8.38 43.93 20.68
N VAL A 644 7.96 42.80 20.11
CA VAL A 644 6.71 42.11 20.51
C VAL A 644 6.89 41.52 21.91
N ARG A 645 5.90 41.75 22.79
CA ARG A 645 5.92 41.28 24.17
C ARG A 645 4.68 40.42 24.43
N ALA A 646 4.89 39.20 24.91
CA ALA A 646 3.82 38.28 25.29
C ALA A 646 4.08 37.68 26.68
N SER A 647 3.00 37.36 27.40
CA SER A 647 3.02 36.80 28.75
C SER A 647 2.12 35.56 28.84
N HIS A 648 2.56 34.57 29.63
CA HIS A 648 1.86 33.31 29.84
C HIS A 648 1.70 33.02 31.33
N ARG A 649 0.50 32.61 31.76
CA ARG A 649 0.25 32.06 33.10
C ARG A 649 0.58 30.58 33.13
N ARG A 650 1.46 30.19 34.08
CA ARG A 650 1.80 28.78 34.35
C ARG A 650 0.63 28.08 35.03
N ARG A 651 0.24 26.90 34.53
CA ARG A 651 -0.66 25.99 35.24
C ARG A 651 0.20 24.98 36.00
N LYS A 652 0.31 25.09 37.34
CA LYS A 652 0.92 24.01 38.14
C LYS A 652 0.06 22.75 37.97
N PRO A 653 0.64 21.56 37.71
CA PRO A 653 -0.14 20.33 37.71
C PRO A 653 -0.80 20.18 39.09
N ARG A 654 -2.12 19.97 39.10
CA ARG A 654 -2.84 19.69 40.34
C ARG A 654 -2.32 18.36 40.89
N ARG A 655 -1.47 18.40 41.91
CA ARG A 655 -1.23 17.22 42.76
C ARG A 655 -2.54 16.97 43.52
N PHE A 656 -3.29 15.96 43.11
CA PHE A 656 -4.30 15.38 43.98
C PHE A 656 -3.58 14.75 45.17
N HIS A 657 -3.73 15.32 46.36
CA HIS A 657 -3.46 14.61 47.60
C HIS A 657 -4.64 13.67 47.84
N CYS A 658 -4.49 12.40 47.46
CA CYS A 658 -5.30 11.35 48.07
C CYS A 658 -4.60 10.96 49.36
N GLY A 659 -5.22 11.29 50.50
CA GLY A 659 -4.80 10.79 51.80
C GLY A 659 -4.94 9.28 51.85
N THR A 660 -3.85 8.62 52.25
CA THR A 660 -3.77 7.32 52.95
C THR A 660 -4.67 6.17 52.48
N GLY A 661 -4.04 5.18 51.86
CA GLY A 661 -4.60 3.83 51.72
C GLY A 661 -3.70 2.96 50.84
N TYR A 662 -2.80 2.22 51.47
CA TYR A 662 -1.81 1.31 50.89
C TYR A 662 -2.33 0.45 49.71
N PHE A 663 -1.53 0.30 48.66
CA PHE A 663 -0.97 -0.99 48.25
C PHE A 663 0.29 -0.79 47.38
N VAL A 664 1.36 -1.48 47.78
CA VAL A 664 2.66 -1.55 47.11
C VAL A 664 2.65 -2.77 46.19
N PHE A 665 3.18 -2.65 44.97
CA PHE A 665 4.02 -3.70 44.40
C PHE A 665 5.26 -3.09 43.73
N PRO A 666 6.47 -3.67 43.93
CA PRO A 666 7.72 -3.06 43.52
C PRO A 666 8.24 -3.58 42.17
N ASN A 667 9.02 -2.69 41.55
CA ASN A 667 9.93 -2.84 40.42
C ASN A 667 10.62 -4.20 40.25
N ARG A 668 10.75 -4.62 38.99
CA ARG A 668 12.02 -4.84 38.24
C ARG A 668 11.77 -5.83 37.11
N PHE A 669 12.17 -5.52 35.88
CA PHE A 669 12.85 -6.53 35.04
C PHE A 669 13.93 -5.89 34.18
N ARG A 670 15.09 -6.55 34.21
CA ARG A 670 16.36 -6.25 33.56
C ARG A 670 16.56 -7.34 32.50
N TRP A 671 17.13 -6.96 31.36
CA TRP A 671 17.52 -7.87 30.28
C TRP A 671 18.62 -8.87 30.72
N MET A 672 18.47 -10.16 30.38
CA MET A 672 19.48 -10.99 29.70
C MET A 672 18.98 -12.42 29.37
N SER A 673 19.11 -12.75 28.09
CA SER A 673 19.55 -13.99 27.41
C SER A 673 19.40 -15.42 28.01
N ASP A 674 19.10 -16.32 27.06
CA ASP A 674 19.36 -17.77 26.93
C ASP A 674 18.31 -18.81 27.39
N GLY A 675 17.86 -19.63 26.42
CA GLY A 675 17.69 -21.08 26.61
C GLY A 675 16.26 -21.69 26.55
N GLU A 676 15.81 -22.00 25.33
CA GLU A 676 14.95 -23.14 24.89
C GLU A 676 13.51 -23.40 25.43
N LEU A 677 12.58 -23.31 24.45
CA LEU A 677 11.47 -24.20 24.09
C LEU A 677 10.61 -24.91 25.16
N LEU A 678 9.30 -24.62 25.14
CA LEU A 678 8.32 -25.54 24.55
C LEU A 678 7.02 -24.83 24.13
N VAL A 679 6.56 -25.28 22.97
CA VAL A 679 5.47 -24.88 22.09
C VAL A 679 4.08 -25.10 22.74
N ASP A 680 3.14 -24.16 22.59
CA ASP A 680 1.81 -24.50 22.08
C ASP A 680 0.95 -23.32 21.57
N THR A 681 0.74 -23.36 20.25
CA THR A 681 -0.48 -23.08 19.46
C THR A 681 -1.27 -21.77 19.64
N LEU A 682 -0.93 -20.79 18.79
CA LEU A 682 -1.80 -19.71 18.30
C LEU A 682 -2.58 -20.17 17.06
N VAL A 683 -3.91 -20.07 17.10
CA VAL A 683 -4.79 -20.25 15.93
C VAL A 683 -5.02 -18.89 15.26
N VAL A 684 -4.54 -18.76 14.02
CA VAL A 684 -4.83 -17.66 13.09
C VAL A 684 -6.10 -18.01 12.29
N PRO A 685 -7.10 -17.12 12.14
CA PRO A 685 -8.20 -17.37 11.21
C PRO A 685 -7.73 -17.17 9.77
N ARG A 686 -7.87 -18.23 8.96
CA ARG A 686 -7.68 -18.23 7.50
C ARG A 686 -8.81 -17.45 6.82
N ARG A 687 -8.44 -16.67 5.80
CA ARG A 687 -9.34 -16.11 4.78
C ARG A 687 -9.98 -17.25 3.97
N THR A 688 -11.30 -17.19 3.77
CA THR A 688 -12.06 -18.00 2.83
C THR A 688 -12.14 -17.31 1.45
N PRO A 689 -12.11 -18.05 0.32
CA PRO A 689 -12.46 -17.52 -0.99
C PRO A 689 -13.98 -17.62 -1.27
N LEU A 690 -14.46 -16.68 -2.08
CA LEU A 690 -15.85 -16.45 -2.49
C LEU A 690 -16.40 -17.52 -3.44
N SER A 691 -17.70 -17.81 -3.31
CA SER A 691 -18.56 -18.39 -4.35
C SER A 691 -19.49 -17.31 -4.95
N PRO A 692 -19.97 -17.48 -6.20
CA PRO A 692 -20.47 -16.38 -7.01
C PRO A 692 -21.98 -16.16 -6.85
N GLY A 693 -22.34 -15.07 -6.16
CA GLY A 693 -23.60 -14.38 -6.36
C GLY A 693 -23.26 -12.97 -6.82
N LEU A 694 -23.72 -12.58 -8.01
CA LEU A 694 -23.51 -11.24 -8.55
C LEU A 694 -24.17 -10.20 -7.64
N GLN A 695 -23.44 -9.69 -6.66
CA GLN A 695 -23.76 -8.44 -5.97
C GLN A 695 -22.61 -7.48 -6.21
N VAL A 696 -22.91 -6.44 -6.97
CA VAL A 696 -22.04 -5.28 -7.17
C VAL A 696 -21.63 -4.75 -5.79
N PRO A 697 -20.33 -4.57 -5.48
CA PRO A 697 -19.89 -3.95 -4.24
C PRO A 697 -20.50 -2.55 -4.10
N ARG A 698 -21.04 -2.23 -2.91
CA ARG A 698 -21.66 -0.93 -2.59
C ARG A 698 -20.77 0.31 -2.74
N GLN A 699 -19.51 0.14 -3.12
CA GLN A 699 -18.57 1.24 -3.33
C GLN A 699 -18.86 2.08 -4.59
N LEU A 700 -19.85 1.71 -5.42
CA LEU A 700 -20.14 2.42 -6.67
C LEU A 700 -21.50 3.11 -6.77
N PHE A 701 -22.36 3.09 -5.74
CA PHE A 701 -23.56 3.94 -5.66
C PHE A 701 -23.87 4.30 -4.21
N PHE A 702 -23.88 5.60 -3.89
CA PHE A 702 -23.96 6.14 -2.52
C PHE A 702 -25.23 5.73 -1.73
N ILE A 703 -26.31 5.27 -2.37
CA ILE A 703 -27.53 4.75 -1.72
C ILE A 703 -28.19 3.71 -2.66
N ALA A 704 -27.75 2.45 -2.63
CA ALA A 704 -28.44 1.37 -3.33
C ALA A 704 -29.54 0.78 -2.44
N GLY A 705 -30.81 1.17 -2.67
CA GLY A 705 -31.98 0.53 -2.05
C GLY A 705 -33.15 1.45 -1.66
N ILE A 706 -32.95 2.77 -1.61
CA ILE A 706 -34.00 3.73 -1.22
C ILE A 706 -34.18 4.75 -2.36
N THR A 707 -34.74 4.30 -3.47
CA THR A 707 -35.04 5.12 -4.67
C THR A 707 -36.34 5.91 -4.53
N GLU A 708 -36.60 6.48 -3.36
CA GLU A 708 -37.73 7.40 -3.16
C GLU A 708 -37.19 8.84 -3.15
N ASN A 709 -37.80 9.70 -3.97
CA ASN A 709 -37.46 11.12 -4.10
C ASN A 709 -37.60 11.81 -2.72
N GLY A 710 -36.50 11.92 -1.98
CA GLY A 710 -36.48 12.62 -0.69
C GLY A 710 -35.39 12.18 0.30
N SER A 711 -34.79 10.99 0.16
CA SER A 711 -33.83 10.46 1.17
C SER A 711 -32.56 11.32 1.33
N MET A 712 -32.05 11.91 0.24
CA MET A 712 -30.91 12.84 0.32
C MET A 712 -31.28 14.16 1.03
N ASP A 713 -32.51 14.63 0.85
CA ASP A 713 -33.01 15.83 1.54
C ASP A 713 -33.23 15.53 3.02
N LEU A 714 -33.69 14.32 3.37
CA LEU A 714 -33.82 13.85 4.75
C LEU A 714 -32.45 13.67 5.41
N LEU A 715 -31.44 13.16 4.70
CA LEU A 715 -30.07 13.05 5.20
C LEU A 715 -29.42 14.43 5.37
N SER A 716 -29.60 15.33 4.41
CA SER A 716 -29.11 16.71 4.49
C SER A 716 -29.74 17.44 5.70
N HIS A 717 -31.05 17.27 5.90
CA HIS A 717 -31.74 17.81 7.06
C HIS A 717 -31.35 17.11 8.37
N TYR A 718 -30.99 15.83 8.31
CA TYR A 718 -30.49 15.12 9.48
C TYR A 718 -29.21 15.79 9.99
N LEU A 719 -28.24 15.95 9.09
CA LEU A 719 -26.94 16.55 9.38
C LEU A 719 -27.02 18.04 9.75
N GLY A 720 -27.92 18.79 9.09
CA GLY A 720 -28.00 20.24 9.26
C GLY A 720 -28.91 20.69 10.41
N VAL A 721 -29.84 19.86 10.87
CA VAL A 721 -30.88 20.29 11.82
C VAL A 721 -31.14 19.25 12.91
N THR A 722 -31.31 17.97 12.54
CA THR A 722 -31.72 16.94 13.50
C THR A 722 -30.62 16.58 14.48
N THR A 723 -29.42 16.32 14.00
CA THR A 723 -28.27 16.03 14.87
C THR A 723 -27.93 17.20 15.77
N ILE A 724 -27.98 18.43 15.27
CA ILE A 724 -27.72 19.65 16.06
C ILE A 724 -28.77 19.79 17.18
N SER A 725 -30.04 19.47 16.90
CA SER A 725 -31.10 19.49 17.91
C SER A 725 -30.97 18.36 18.94
N MET A 726 -30.40 17.23 18.56
CA MET A 726 -30.11 16.10 19.46
C MET A 726 -28.82 16.31 20.26
N ALA A 727 -27.93 17.20 19.81
CA ALA A 727 -26.73 17.55 20.52
C ALA A 727 -27.07 18.37 21.77
N ASN A 728 -26.84 17.77 22.94
CA ASN A 728 -27.01 18.44 24.23
C ASN A 728 -25.81 19.34 24.60
N GLY A 729 -24.81 19.48 23.72
CA GLY A 729 -23.62 20.31 23.93
C GLY A 729 -22.60 19.76 24.95
N SER A 730 -22.74 18.50 25.37
CA SER A 730 -21.85 17.88 26.38
C SER A 730 -20.45 17.57 25.86
N THR A 731 -20.32 17.42 24.53
CA THR A 731 -19.06 17.13 23.84
C THR A 731 -18.77 18.20 22.78
N PRO A 732 -17.49 18.48 22.47
CA PRO A 732 -17.11 19.45 21.44
C PRO A 732 -17.62 19.06 20.05
N ASP A 733 -17.68 17.75 19.81
CA ASP A 733 -18.15 17.15 18.57
C ASP A 733 -19.47 16.41 18.80
N ASN A 734 -20.35 16.44 17.79
CA ASN A 734 -21.67 15.81 17.86
C ASN A 734 -21.57 14.29 17.61
N PRO A 735 -21.78 13.42 18.64
CA PRO A 735 -21.62 11.97 18.48
C PRO A 735 -22.63 11.39 17.48
N SER A 736 -23.83 11.97 17.37
CA SER A 736 -24.85 11.57 16.39
C SER A 736 -24.43 11.82 14.94
N CYS A 737 -23.47 12.72 14.70
CA CYS A 737 -22.84 12.90 13.39
C CYS A 737 -21.62 12.00 13.21
N LEU A 738 -20.69 11.99 14.17
CA LEU A 738 -19.39 11.32 13.99
C LEU A 738 -19.47 9.80 14.06
N GLU A 739 -20.37 9.25 14.88
CA GLU A 739 -20.45 7.80 15.10
C GLU A 739 -21.59 7.18 14.30
N SER A 740 -22.79 7.78 14.31
CA SER A 740 -23.97 7.18 13.68
C SER A 740 -23.95 7.20 12.15
N ILE A 741 -23.31 8.20 11.52
CA ILE A 741 -23.28 8.34 10.06
C ILE A 741 -22.39 7.29 9.38
N PRO A 742 -21.13 7.06 9.81
CA PRO A 742 -20.33 5.95 9.28
C PRO A 742 -21.03 4.58 9.42
N LEU A 743 -21.71 4.37 10.55
CA LEU A 743 -22.47 3.15 10.82
C LEU A 743 -23.69 3.00 9.90
N ALA A 744 -24.39 4.10 9.60
CA ALA A 744 -25.50 4.11 8.66
C ALA A 744 -25.07 3.71 7.24
N PHE A 745 -23.89 4.16 6.78
CA PHE A 745 -23.37 3.74 5.47
C PHE A 745 -22.98 2.24 5.43
N GLY A 746 -22.76 1.61 6.58
CA GLY A 746 -22.49 0.18 6.71
C GLY A 746 -23.73 -0.72 6.89
N SER A 747 -24.91 -0.16 7.18
CA SER A 747 -26.10 -0.95 7.53
C SER A 747 -27.42 -0.29 7.08
N ASP A 748 -28.21 -1.03 6.29
CA ASP A 748 -29.52 -0.59 5.81
C ASP A 748 -30.53 -0.34 6.90
N LEU A 749 -30.47 -1.16 7.96
CA LEU A 749 -31.34 -0.98 9.11
C LEU A 749 -31.02 0.35 9.81
N VAL A 750 -29.73 0.65 10.01
CA VAL A 750 -29.28 1.87 10.69
C VAL A 750 -29.56 3.09 9.84
N LEU A 751 -29.32 3.03 8.52
CA LEU A 751 -29.62 4.12 7.61
C LEU A 751 -31.11 4.46 7.59
N GLU A 752 -31.99 3.46 7.48
CA GLU A 752 -33.43 3.71 7.42
C GLU A 752 -33.96 4.28 8.74
N LEU A 753 -33.51 3.75 9.88
CA LEU A 753 -33.87 4.26 11.21
C LEU A 753 -33.39 5.71 11.41
N LEU A 754 -32.18 6.03 10.94
CA LEU A 754 -31.61 7.37 11.03
C LEU A 754 -32.35 8.37 10.13
N LEU A 755 -32.67 7.97 8.88
CA LEU A 755 -33.45 8.80 7.97
C LEU A 755 -34.86 9.08 8.48
N THR A 756 -35.46 8.14 9.22
CA THR A 756 -36.79 8.27 9.83
C THR A 756 -36.86 9.37 10.90
N GLN A 757 -35.73 9.71 11.54
CA GLN A 757 -35.69 10.79 12.54
C GLN A 757 -35.94 12.17 11.92
N SER A 758 -35.46 12.41 10.70
CA SER A 758 -35.62 13.70 10.01
C SER A 758 -37.08 14.11 9.74
N PRO A 759 -37.93 13.30 9.08
CA PRO A 759 -39.32 13.67 8.82
C PRO A 759 -40.16 13.73 10.10
N ILE A 760 -39.87 12.90 11.12
CA ILE A 760 -40.54 12.97 12.43
C ILE A 760 -40.17 14.26 13.18
N HIS A 761 -38.89 14.63 13.15
CA HIS A 761 -38.42 15.87 13.73
C HIS A 761 -38.91 17.13 12.97
N ARG A 762 -39.09 17.04 11.64
CA ARG A 762 -39.77 18.10 10.86
C ARG A 762 -41.24 18.21 11.25
N ALA A 763 -41.94 17.08 11.36
CA ALA A 763 -43.34 17.03 11.74
C ALA A 763 -43.59 17.60 13.14
N SER A 764 -42.72 17.30 14.12
CA SER A 764 -42.85 17.81 15.49
C SER A 764 -42.60 19.31 15.61
N LYS A 765 -41.80 19.90 14.70
CA LYS A 765 -41.55 21.35 14.68
C LYS A 765 -42.54 22.15 13.81
N SER A 766 -43.45 21.49 13.09
CA SER A 766 -44.41 22.15 12.20
C SER A 766 -45.76 22.38 12.88
N LEU A 767 -46.16 23.65 13.04
CA LEU A 767 -47.48 24.08 13.55
C LEU A 767 -48.67 23.79 12.60
N ARG A 768 -48.42 23.18 11.42
CA ARG A 768 -49.44 22.78 10.44
C ARG A 768 -49.46 21.26 10.33
N SER A 769 -50.65 20.67 10.41
CA SER A 769 -50.87 19.23 10.36
C SER A 769 -50.32 18.60 9.08
N GLY A 770 -49.38 17.67 9.25
CA GLY A 770 -49.07 16.60 8.31
C GLY A 770 -47.90 16.85 7.37
N ASP A 771 -46.66 16.68 7.86
CA ASP A 771 -45.58 16.23 6.96
C ASP A 771 -45.88 14.78 6.58
N ARG A 772 -46.61 14.57 5.46
CA ARG A 772 -47.12 13.27 5.00
C ARG A 772 -46.04 12.21 4.75
N VAL A 773 -44.77 12.61 4.84
CA VAL A 773 -43.58 11.76 4.69
C VAL A 773 -43.22 11.03 5.99
N ALA A 774 -43.61 11.53 7.17
CA ALA A 774 -43.22 10.94 8.45
C ALA A 774 -43.85 9.55 8.70
N GLU A 775 -45.14 9.40 8.43
CA GLU A 775 -45.91 8.17 8.66
C GLU A 775 -45.39 6.96 7.87
N PRO A 776 -45.13 7.03 6.54
CA PRO A 776 -44.60 5.89 5.78
C PRO A 776 -43.17 5.50 6.21
N TYR A 777 -42.30 6.47 6.50
CA TYR A 777 -40.93 6.18 6.97
C TYR A 777 -40.93 5.54 8.36
N TYR A 778 -41.78 6.03 9.27
CA TYR A 778 -41.96 5.45 10.60
C TYR A 778 -42.53 4.03 10.57
N GLY A 779 -43.58 3.78 9.77
CA GLY A 779 -44.13 2.44 9.60
C GLY A 779 -43.11 1.45 9.01
N ARG A 780 -42.30 1.91 8.04
CA ARG A 780 -41.23 1.10 7.44
C ARG A 780 -40.11 0.80 8.42
N SER A 781 -39.72 1.77 9.25
CA SER A 781 -38.64 1.62 10.23
C SER A 781 -38.99 0.57 11.30
N ILE A 782 -40.23 0.60 11.81
CA ILE A 782 -40.74 -0.39 12.76
C ILE A 782 -40.77 -1.78 12.12
N HIS A 783 -41.29 -1.90 10.90
CA HIS A 783 -41.38 -3.18 10.21
C HIS A 783 -39.98 -3.79 9.94
N LEU A 784 -39.03 -2.97 9.49
CA LEU A 784 -37.65 -3.41 9.25
C LEU A 784 -36.94 -3.78 10.55
N PHE A 785 -37.13 -3.03 11.63
CA PHE A 785 -36.59 -3.36 12.94
C PHE A 785 -37.19 -4.66 13.50
N GLN A 786 -38.51 -4.84 13.43
CA GLN A 786 -39.20 -6.08 13.85
C GLN A 786 -38.74 -7.30 13.05
N ARG A 787 -38.56 -7.16 11.73
CA ARG A 787 -38.03 -8.24 10.88
C ARG A 787 -36.59 -8.60 11.26
N SER A 788 -35.77 -7.59 11.52
CA SER A 788 -34.37 -7.78 11.92
C SER A 788 -34.28 -8.43 13.31
N LEU A 789 -35.12 -8.00 14.26
CA LEU A 789 -35.26 -8.60 15.59
C LEU A 789 -35.76 -10.05 15.53
N SER A 790 -36.72 -10.37 14.64
CA SER A 790 -37.23 -11.74 14.45
C SER A 790 -36.15 -12.70 13.91
N SER A 791 -35.20 -12.18 13.12
CA SER A 791 -34.03 -12.92 12.64
C SER A 791 -32.89 -13.00 13.64
N PHE A 792 -32.96 -12.21 14.72
CA PHE A 792 -31.95 -12.13 15.78
C PHE A 792 -32.16 -13.25 16.81
N ILE A 793 -31.83 -14.48 16.42
CA ILE A 793 -31.79 -15.64 17.33
C ILE A 793 -30.37 -15.75 17.89
N GLY A 794 -30.25 -15.98 19.21
CA GLY A 794 -28.97 -16.00 19.94
C GLY A 794 -27.90 -16.84 19.23
N GLY A 795 -26.77 -16.19 18.89
CA GLY A 795 -25.67 -16.82 18.14
C GLY A 795 -24.98 -15.90 17.12
N GLN A 796 -25.50 -14.70 16.86
CA GLN A 796 -24.94 -13.81 15.84
C GLN A 796 -23.56 -13.22 16.20
N PRO A 797 -22.72 -12.89 15.20
CA PRO A 797 -21.45 -12.18 15.37
C PRO A 797 -21.62 -10.84 16.10
N LEU A 798 -20.57 -10.38 16.78
CA LEU A 798 -20.58 -9.15 17.59
C LEU A 798 -21.06 -7.91 16.81
N GLU A 799 -20.69 -7.82 15.53
CA GLU A 799 -21.06 -6.71 14.64
C GLU A 799 -22.58 -6.60 14.39
N GLN A 800 -23.27 -7.73 14.23
CA GLN A 800 -24.73 -7.74 14.08
C GLN A 800 -25.45 -7.46 15.40
N LYS A 801 -24.88 -7.89 16.54
CA LYS A 801 -25.38 -7.52 17.87
C LYS A 801 -25.26 -6.02 18.12
N LEU A 802 -24.12 -5.43 17.73
CA LEU A 802 -23.88 -4.00 17.85
C LEU A 802 -24.82 -3.19 16.94
N THR A 803 -24.99 -3.64 15.69
CA THR A 803 -25.94 -3.03 14.73
C THR A 803 -27.36 -3.04 15.27
N MET A 804 -27.80 -4.15 15.89
CA MET A 804 -29.12 -4.21 16.50
C MET A 804 -29.27 -3.32 17.74
N ALA A 805 -28.25 -3.26 18.60
CA ALA A 805 -28.25 -2.39 19.77
C ALA A 805 -28.31 -0.90 19.38
N ILE A 806 -27.55 -0.50 18.36
CA ILE A 806 -27.58 0.85 17.80
C ILE A 806 -28.92 1.14 17.15
N GLY A 807 -29.48 0.21 16.38
CA GLY A 807 -30.82 0.35 15.80
C GLY A 807 -31.90 0.57 16.87
N ALA A 808 -31.84 -0.17 17.99
CA ALA A 808 -32.76 0.00 19.10
C ALA A 808 -32.62 1.40 19.73
N LEU A 809 -31.38 1.86 19.92
CA LEU A 809 -31.09 3.19 20.47
C LEU A 809 -31.61 4.33 19.57
N ILE A 810 -31.41 4.23 18.25
CA ILE A 810 -31.91 5.20 17.28
C ILE A 810 -33.45 5.22 17.29
N LEU A 811 -34.09 4.06 17.37
CA LEU A 811 -35.56 3.99 17.49
C LEU A 811 -36.04 4.66 18.80
N CYS A 812 -35.38 4.41 19.94
CA CYS A 812 -35.71 5.09 21.20
C CYS A 812 -35.59 6.61 21.09
N PHE A 813 -34.53 7.14 20.46
CA PHE A 813 -34.42 8.58 20.21
C PHE A 813 -35.52 9.12 19.30
N THR A 814 -36.01 8.29 18.37
CA THR A 814 -37.11 8.64 17.49
C THR A 814 -38.43 8.75 18.26
N GLU A 815 -38.69 7.82 19.19
CA GLU A 815 -39.87 7.80 20.08
C GLU A 815 -39.83 8.89 21.16
N SER A 816 -38.65 9.36 21.54
CA SER A 816 -38.45 10.32 22.64
C SER A 816 -38.64 11.78 22.22
N ILE A 817 -39.01 12.04 20.97
CA ILE A 817 -39.39 13.38 20.50
C ILE A 817 -40.79 13.67 21.05
N ASP A 818 -40.95 14.71 21.87
CA ASP A 818 -42.10 15.02 22.75
C ASP A 818 -43.52 15.06 22.12
N ASP A 819 -43.70 14.75 20.83
CA ASP A 819 -44.97 14.85 20.10
C ASP A 819 -45.19 13.73 19.03
N VAL A 820 -44.60 12.53 19.17
CA VAL A 820 -44.80 11.45 18.16
C VAL A 820 -46.26 10.95 18.10
N ALA A 821 -46.98 10.87 19.23
CA ALA A 821 -48.33 10.31 19.28
C ALA A 821 -49.42 11.14 18.56
N PRO A 822 -49.43 12.49 18.61
CA PRO A 822 -50.32 13.32 17.79
C PRO A 822 -50.00 13.32 16.28
N ILE A 823 -48.74 13.07 15.89
CA ILE A 823 -48.27 13.11 14.49
C ILE A 823 -48.80 11.92 13.68
N LEU A 824 -48.96 10.76 14.33
CA LEU A 824 -49.38 9.50 13.71
C LEU A 824 -50.92 9.28 13.71
N THR A 825 -51.69 10.18 14.33
CA THR A 825 -53.15 10.02 14.52
C THR A 825 -54.01 10.79 13.51
N TYR A 826 -53.41 11.57 12.60
CA TYR A 826 -54.15 12.35 11.59
C TYR A 826 -54.40 11.63 10.25
N GLY A 827 -54.20 10.32 10.21
CA GLY A 827 -54.43 9.44 9.07
C GLY A 827 -55.53 8.39 9.28
N GLY A 828 -56.52 8.63 10.15
CA GLY A 828 -57.60 7.65 10.37
C GLY A 828 -58.82 8.24 11.04
N SER A 829 -59.97 8.04 10.41
CA SER A 829 -61.31 8.40 10.90
C SER A 829 -61.60 7.96 12.34
N ASN A 830 -62.31 8.82 13.09
CA ASN A 830 -63.14 8.57 14.28
C ASN A 830 -63.14 7.14 14.85
N ASP A 831 -62.60 6.94 16.05
CA ASP A 831 -63.36 6.49 17.22
C ASP A 831 -62.46 6.15 18.45
N THR A 832 -62.97 6.50 19.64
CA THR A 832 -62.71 5.96 20.99
C THR A 832 -61.38 6.23 21.76
N GLN A 833 -61.50 7.14 22.74
CA GLN A 833 -61.27 7.02 24.20
C GLN A 833 -60.05 6.28 24.85
N ASP A 834 -59.50 7.00 25.84
CA ASP A 834 -58.84 6.56 27.10
C ASP A 834 -57.48 5.84 27.07
N ALA A 835 -56.44 6.50 27.60
CA ALA A 835 -56.00 6.31 29.00
C ALA A 835 -54.73 7.13 29.32
N ARG A 836 -54.80 7.88 30.42
CA ARG A 836 -53.71 8.59 31.09
C ARG A 836 -52.61 7.63 31.56
N LEU A 837 -51.38 8.13 31.68
CA LEU A 837 -50.56 7.89 32.87
C LEU A 837 -49.61 9.07 33.13
N ASP A 838 -49.83 9.67 34.29
CA ASP A 838 -49.19 10.86 34.83
C ASP A 838 -47.73 10.63 35.27
N ALA A 839 -46.98 11.71 35.15
CA ALA A 839 -45.76 12.13 35.85
C ALA A 839 -45.24 11.32 37.05
N TYR A 840 -43.92 11.08 37.08
CA TYR A 840 -43.12 11.17 38.31
C TYR A 840 -41.73 11.80 38.07
N SER A 841 -41.37 12.64 39.04
CA SER A 841 -40.23 13.57 39.22
C SER A 841 -38.84 12.88 39.29
N PRO A 842 -37.72 13.64 39.20
CA PRO A 842 -36.36 13.09 39.09
C PRO A 842 -35.72 12.86 40.47
N MET A 843 -34.88 11.81 40.59
CA MET A 843 -33.87 11.67 41.63
C MET A 843 -32.71 10.78 41.16
N ASP A 844 -31.50 11.32 41.32
CA ASP A 844 -30.22 10.70 41.64
C ASP A 844 -29.98 9.21 41.35
N GLN A 845 -29.03 8.93 40.42
CA GLN A 845 -27.77 8.22 40.71
C GLN A 845 -26.77 8.36 39.55
#